data_AF-A0A151J4B0-F1
#
_entry.id   AF-A0A151J4B0-F1
#
_cell.length_a   1.000
_cell.length_b   1.000
_cell.length_c   1.000
_cell.angle_alpha   90.00
_cell.angle_beta   90.00
_cell.angle_gamma   90.00
#
_symmetry.space_group_name_H-M   'P 1'
#
loop_
_entity.id
_entity.type
_entity.pdbx_description
1 polymer ?
#
loop_
_entity_poly.entity_id
_entity_poly.type
_entity_poly.pdbx_seq_one_letter_code
_entity_poly.pdbx_strand_id
1 'polypeptide(L)'
;MTPIIIACWFYCLLGVVGQYEWQARDSFDEIRMQMDKVNEDNCQIQHLGDLYLPYDSVSHLPDIKDININPVFPNRTALLHLHNMALSRSFFWSYILQSRFIRPAINDTYDPGMMYYFLSTVADVSANPYINASAIYFSPNMSYSPSYRGFFNKTFPRFAPRTFRADDFNDPIHLERISTRNTFTVQDLGSFPNTRLSDDYTTDFYHINEWYKKWLPDNVGKRHDTKTTYHVEIRYANNTNETFNFHGPPAADEYPGPVQWTRPYFDCGRSNRWLVAAVSPVADIYPRHTGFRHIEYPKYTAVSVMEMDFDRIDINQCPKGKGNSGNNRFANTARCKTDTTECEPIHGWGFRRGGYQCRCKPGYRLPTVVRRPYLGEIVERATQEQYYNGFDCSRIGWLHKMPVQWEKAKPYLREKYLEQYHNYRNYSTGSSSLQDTQLNIDQALKFILGMNKDTCKSKTLPELMLRGDISFGAEEFFENEAKMATRLANFISAFLQISDPLEVYSGKRVADRPLTEDQMIGETLALVLGDTKIWTAGTFWDRNKFTNRTFFAPYAYKTQLNTRNFKLEDLARLNKTDEIYTRKSYFQALKQRWATNFDQLEKYYMKIKIRFNETGEHLKKYEHYPNYYRAANLDHGYWTTPYFDCNGTNKWVITYASPFFGWDSLKVKLEFKGIVAVTMDMLQLDINQCDDKFYKPNAFKDTHKCDRKTSYCVPILGRGFETGGYKCECKQGFEYPFEDLITYYDGQLVEAEFNNIVNDTETRYDMFKCRLAGASSIQVNWILLLSVLMIFFLTQRRVENVFNIL
;
A
#
# COMPACT_ATOMS: atom_id res chain seq x y z
N MET A 1 36.12 -33.89 41.26
CA MET A 1 35.07 -32.90 40.91
C MET A 1 34.83 -32.74 39.41
N THR A 2 35.48 -33.52 38.55
CA THR A 2 35.39 -33.38 37.08
C THR A 2 34.28 -34.21 36.38
N PRO A 3 33.86 -35.41 36.83
CA PRO A 3 32.86 -36.18 36.06
C PRO A 3 31.43 -35.69 36.27
N ILE A 4 31.11 -35.11 37.44
CA ILE A 4 29.76 -34.59 37.75
C ILE A 4 29.46 -33.31 36.98
N ILE A 5 30.48 -32.45 36.78
CA ILE A 5 30.32 -31.23 35.99
C ILE A 5 30.13 -31.57 34.51
N ILE A 6 30.87 -32.55 33.98
CA ILE A 6 30.73 -33.02 32.59
C ILE A 6 29.37 -33.72 32.39
N ALA A 7 28.92 -34.51 33.36
CA ALA A 7 27.61 -35.17 33.31
C ALA A 7 26.45 -34.16 33.41
N CYS A 8 26.54 -33.14 34.27
CA CYS A 8 25.56 -32.05 34.32
C CYS A 8 25.58 -31.22 33.02
N TRP A 9 26.74 -31.00 32.41
CA TRP A 9 26.83 -30.28 31.13
C TRP A 9 26.21 -31.10 29.99
N PHE A 10 26.44 -32.41 29.95
CA PHE A 10 25.79 -33.33 29.01
C PHE A 10 24.27 -33.46 29.24
N TYR A 11 23.81 -33.49 30.49
CA TYR A 11 22.38 -33.49 30.82
C TYR A 11 21.70 -32.16 30.48
N CYS A 12 22.37 -31.03 30.68
CA CYS A 12 21.89 -29.72 30.25
C CYS A 12 21.84 -29.64 28.71
N LEU A 13 22.84 -30.16 28.00
CA LEU A 13 22.84 -30.23 26.53
C LEU A 13 21.73 -31.16 25.99
N LEU A 14 21.52 -32.33 26.60
CA LEU A 14 20.43 -33.25 26.23
C LEU A 14 19.04 -32.66 26.53
N GLY A 15 18.89 -31.92 27.64
CA GLY A 15 17.64 -31.25 28.00
C GLY A 15 17.25 -30.12 27.06
N VAL A 16 18.22 -29.41 26.47
CA VAL A 16 17.94 -28.33 25.49
C VAL A 16 17.53 -28.90 24.13
N VAL A 17 18.05 -30.07 23.73
CA VAL A 17 17.71 -30.72 22.45
C VAL A 17 16.29 -31.31 22.46
N GLY A 18 15.78 -31.77 23.60
CA GLY A 18 14.43 -32.35 23.73
C GLY A 18 13.27 -31.34 23.85
N GLN A 19 13.54 -30.04 24.02
CA GLN A 19 12.49 -29.04 24.31
C GLN A 19 11.65 -28.66 23.07
N TYR A 20 12.22 -28.78 21.87
CA TYR A 20 11.63 -28.34 20.60
C TYR A 20 11.51 -29.46 19.55
N GLU A 21 11.68 -30.72 19.94
CA GLU A 21 11.66 -31.87 19.01
C GLU A 21 10.30 -32.02 18.28
N TRP A 22 9.22 -31.53 18.89
CA TRP A 22 7.88 -31.51 18.28
C TRP A 22 7.79 -30.63 17.02
N GLN A 23 8.74 -29.71 16.82
CA GLN A 23 8.80 -28.82 15.66
C GLN A 23 9.50 -29.51 14.48
N ALA A 24 8.73 -30.29 13.72
CA ALA A 24 9.24 -30.90 12.49
C ALA A 24 9.62 -29.85 11.45
N ARG A 25 10.75 -30.06 10.78
CA ARG A 25 11.23 -29.20 9.68
C ARG A 25 10.15 -29.07 8.59
N ASP A 26 9.88 -27.84 8.17
CA ASP A 26 8.86 -27.55 7.15
C ASP A 26 9.41 -26.68 6.01
N SER A 27 8.53 -26.27 5.09
CA SER A 27 8.90 -25.48 3.92
C SER A 27 9.45 -24.09 4.26
N PHE A 28 9.14 -23.53 5.44
CA PHE A 28 9.76 -22.28 5.88
C PHE A 28 11.24 -22.51 6.20
N ASP A 29 11.59 -23.60 6.88
CA ASP A 29 12.99 -23.92 7.20
C ASP A 29 13.82 -24.20 5.93
N GLU A 30 13.21 -24.82 4.93
CA GLU A 30 13.85 -25.04 3.63
C GLU A 30 14.26 -23.72 2.98
N ILE A 31 13.32 -22.76 2.86
CA ILE A 31 13.57 -21.45 2.26
C ILE A 31 14.54 -20.64 3.12
N ARG A 32 14.37 -20.65 4.45
CA ARG A 32 15.27 -19.93 5.35
C ARG A 32 16.70 -20.42 5.23
N MET A 33 16.90 -21.74 5.17
CA MET A 33 18.23 -22.33 4.97
C MET A 33 18.83 -22.00 3.62
N GLN A 34 18.03 -21.94 2.54
CA GLN A 34 18.49 -21.48 1.23
C GLN A 34 18.95 -20.02 1.27
N MET A 35 18.18 -19.16 1.95
CA MET A 35 18.53 -17.75 2.10
C MET A 35 19.83 -17.56 2.90
N ASP A 36 19.96 -18.25 4.03
CA ASP A 36 21.14 -18.15 4.92
C ASP A 36 22.41 -18.75 4.28
N LYS A 37 22.27 -19.62 3.26
CA LYS A 37 23.39 -20.19 2.51
C LYS A 37 24.08 -19.15 1.61
N VAL A 38 23.37 -18.10 1.19
CA VAL A 38 23.87 -17.08 0.24
C VAL A 38 24.12 -15.76 0.95
N ASN A 39 25.36 -15.29 0.90
CA ASN A 39 25.83 -14.03 1.46
C ASN A 39 26.63 -13.24 0.41
N GLU A 40 26.96 -11.99 0.73
CA GLU A 40 27.77 -11.11 -0.13
C GLU A 40 29.08 -11.77 -0.60
N ASP A 41 29.81 -12.42 0.32
CA ASP A 41 31.13 -12.98 0.02
C ASP A 41 31.09 -14.23 -0.86
N ASN A 42 29.98 -14.97 -0.84
CA ASN A 42 29.90 -16.28 -1.51
C ASN A 42 29.04 -16.27 -2.77
N CYS A 43 28.22 -15.24 -2.99
CA CYS A 43 27.21 -15.22 -4.05
C CYS A 43 27.80 -15.34 -5.47
N GLN A 44 29.05 -14.94 -5.68
CA GLN A 44 29.74 -15.08 -6.98
C GLN A 44 30.13 -16.52 -7.31
N ILE A 45 30.25 -17.38 -6.30
CA ILE A 45 30.69 -18.78 -6.44
C ILE A 45 29.48 -19.72 -6.49
N GLN A 46 28.33 -19.30 -5.95
CA GLN A 46 27.12 -20.11 -5.91
C GLN A 46 26.58 -20.41 -7.31
N HIS A 47 25.89 -21.55 -7.43
CA HIS A 47 25.18 -21.89 -8.66
C HIS A 47 24.00 -20.94 -8.90
N LEU A 48 23.68 -20.70 -10.17
CA LEU A 48 22.57 -19.82 -10.57
C LEU A 48 21.26 -20.18 -9.85
N GLY A 49 20.95 -21.47 -9.73
CA GLY A 49 19.72 -21.94 -9.05
C GLY A 49 19.66 -21.57 -7.56
N ASP A 50 20.79 -21.48 -6.88
CA ASP A 50 20.87 -21.13 -5.45
C ASP A 50 20.66 -19.63 -5.21
N LEU A 51 20.80 -18.80 -6.24
CA LEU A 51 20.55 -17.34 -6.18
C LEU A 51 19.07 -16.98 -6.36
N TYR A 52 18.20 -17.97 -6.55
CA TYR A 52 16.78 -17.78 -6.76
C TYR A 52 15.96 -18.61 -5.79
N LEU A 53 14.89 -18.02 -5.25
CA LEU A 53 13.87 -18.76 -4.52
C LEU A 53 12.77 -19.25 -5.47
N PRO A 54 12.02 -20.30 -5.07
CA PRO A 54 10.83 -20.74 -5.79
C PRO A 54 9.81 -19.61 -5.99
N TYR A 55 9.11 -19.61 -7.13
CA TYR A 55 8.11 -18.58 -7.47
C TYR A 55 6.93 -18.52 -6.48
N ASP A 56 6.55 -19.67 -5.91
CA ASP A 56 5.48 -19.81 -4.92
C ASP A 56 5.85 -19.35 -3.50
N SER A 57 7.08 -18.84 -3.31
CA SER A 57 7.52 -18.20 -2.06
C SER A 57 6.80 -16.87 -1.80
N VAL A 58 6.30 -16.20 -2.84
CA VAL A 58 5.45 -15.00 -2.68
C VAL A 58 4.02 -15.37 -3.07
N SER A 59 3.12 -15.34 -2.10
CA SER A 59 1.69 -15.63 -2.32
C SER A 59 0.88 -14.33 -2.45
N HIS A 60 -0.28 -14.42 -3.12
CA HIS A 60 -1.23 -13.29 -3.30
C HIS A 60 -0.57 -12.06 -3.92
N LEU A 61 0.11 -12.26 -5.05
CA LEU A 61 0.63 -11.15 -5.84
C LEU A 61 -0.54 -10.29 -6.34
N PRO A 62 -0.50 -8.96 -6.15
CA PRO A 62 -1.55 -8.08 -6.65
C PRO A 62 -1.66 -8.16 -8.18
N ASP A 63 -2.89 -8.28 -8.67
CA ASP A 63 -3.25 -8.14 -10.09
C ASP A 63 -4.19 -6.94 -10.24
N ILE A 64 -3.87 -6.04 -11.18
CA ILE A 64 -4.64 -4.84 -11.47
C ILE A 64 -6.09 -5.12 -11.87
N LYS A 65 -6.37 -6.31 -12.42
CA LYS A 65 -7.72 -6.76 -12.78
C LYS A 65 -8.62 -6.92 -11.55
N ASP A 66 -8.03 -7.32 -10.43
CA ASP A 66 -8.78 -7.68 -9.22
C ASP A 66 -8.91 -6.50 -8.23
N ILE A 67 -8.07 -5.46 -8.32
CA ILE A 67 -8.02 -4.35 -7.33
C ILE A 67 -9.37 -3.66 -7.15
N ASN A 68 -10.13 -3.49 -8.22
CA ASN A 68 -11.42 -2.79 -8.17
C ASN A 68 -12.59 -3.70 -7.75
N ILE A 69 -12.36 -5.01 -7.67
CA ILE A 69 -13.39 -6.02 -7.41
C ILE A 69 -13.21 -6.60 -6.00
N ASN A 70 -11.99 -7.00 -5.67
CA ASN A 70 -11.64 -7.63 -4.42
C ASN A 70 -10.78 -6.68 -3.57
N PRO A 71 -11.00 -6.63 -2.25
CA PRO A 71 -10.15 -5.85 -1.37
C PRO A 71 -8.72 -6.41 -1.38
N VAL A 72 -7.75 -5.52 -1.46
CA VAL A 72 -6.34 -5.88 -1.36
C VAL A 72 -6.01 -6.13 0.11
N PHE A 73 -5.41 -7.28 0.41
CA PHE A 73 -5.02 -7.59 1.77
C PHE A 73 -4.04 -6.54 2.32
N PRO A 74 -4.16 -6.14 3.61
CA PRO A 74 -3.27 -5.15 4.23
C PRO A 74 -1.78 -5.49 4.10
N ASN A 75 -1.42 -6.77 4.09
CA ASN A 75 -0.04 -7.23 3.90
C ASN A 75 0.46 -7.23 2.44
N ARG A 76 -0.39 -6.87 1.48
CA ARG A 76 -0.07 -6.78 0.05
C ARG A 76 -0.11 -5.35 -0.48
N THR A 77 -0.44 -4.37 0.35
CA THR A 77 -0.44 -2.95 -0.02
C THR A 77 0.95 -2.46 -0.48
N ALA A 78 2.03 -2.91 0.18
CA ALA A 78 3.39 -2.56 -0.23
C ALA A 78 3.78 -3.14 -1.60
N LEU A 79 3.38 -4.39 -1.87
CA LEU A 79 3.57 -5.02 -3.19
C LEU A 79 2.72 -4.30 -4.26
N LEU A 80 1.50 -3.89 -3.91
CA LEU A 80 0.67 -3.12 -4.83
C LEU A 80 1.32 -1.77 -5.17
N HIS A 81 1.90 -1.09 -4.20
CA HIS A 81 2.62 0.15 -4.46
C HIS A 81 3.84 -0.08 -5.36
N LEU A 82 4.58 -1.18 -5.17
CA LEU A 82 5.70 -1.55 -6.05
C LEU A 82 5.24 -1.74 -7.50
N HIS A 83 4.09 -2.41 -7.69
CA HIS A 83 3.42 -2.58 -8.97
C HIS A 83 3.04 -1.22 -9.60
N ASN A 84 2.33 -0.36 -8.85
CA ASN A 84 1.87 0.95 -9.33
C ASN A 84 3.04 1.88 -9.67
N MET A 85 4.13 1.82 -8.92
CA MET A 85 5.35 2.57 -9.22
C MET A 85 6.01 2.12 -10.53
N ALA A 86 6.19 0.81 -10.75
CA ALA A 86 6.76 0.29 -12.00
C ALA A 86 5.91 0.69 -13.22
N LEU A 87 4.59 0.63 -13.06
CA LEU A 87 3.63 1.02 -14.08
C LEU A 87 3.66 2.53 -14.35
N SER A 88 3.62 3.37 -13.30
CA SER A 88 3.70 4.83 -13.40
C SER A 88 4.97 5.26 -14.15
N ARG A 89 6.13 4.68 -13.83
CA ARG A 89 7.38 5.00 -14.52
C ARG A 89 7.34 4.58 -15.98
N SER A 90 6.80 3.41 -16.27
CA SER A 90 6.67 2.92 -17.64
C SER A 90 5.79 3.82 -18.49
N PHE A 91 4.69 4.31 -17.92
CA PHE A 91 3.83 5.31 -18.57
C PHE A 91 4.55 6.62 -18.83
N PHE A 92 5.24 7.16 -17.82
CA PHE A 92 6.00 8.40 -17.97
C PHE A 92 7.02 8.29 -19.11
N TRP A 93 7.85 7.25 -19.10
CA TRP A 93 8.89 7.06 -20.11
C TRP A 93 8.30 6.83 -21.49
N SER A 94 7.21 6.06 -21.59
CA SER A 94 6.55 5.85 -22.89
C SER A 94 5.97 7.15 -23.46
N TYR A 95 5.40 8.00 -22.60
CA TYR A 95 4.87 9.31 -22.97
C TYR A 95 5.99 10.27 -23.43
N ILE A 96 7.02 10.47 -22.62
CA ILE A 96 8.03 11.49 -22.89
C ILE A 96 8.92 11.15 -24.09
N LEU A 97 9.20 9.87 -24.32
CA LEU A 97 10.00 9.42 -25.47
C LEU A 97 9.27 9.62 -26.82
N GLN A 98 7.94 9.71 -26.78
CA GLN A 98 7.07 9.94 -27.93
C GLN A 98 6.57 11.40 -28.03
N SER A 99 6.80 12.26 -27.03
CA SER A 99 6.29 13.64 -27.00
C SER A 99 6.79 14.52 -28.14
N ARG A 100 7.91 14.18 -28.78
CA ARG A 100 8.44 14.87 -29.98
C ARG A 100 7.48 14.87 -31.18
N PHE A 101 6.51 13.96 -31.23
CA PHE A 101 5.48 13.96 -32.27
C PHE A 101 4.43 15.07 -32.07
N ILE A 102 4.35 15.62 -30.86
CA ILE A 102 3.51 16.76 -30.48
C ILE A 102 4.19 18.06 -30.94
N ARG A 103 5.45 18.26 -30.52
CA ARG A 103 6.26 19.44 -30.87
C ARG A 103 7.46 19.01 -31.69
N PRO A 104 7.43 19.08 -33.03
CA PRO A 104 8.57 18.73 -33.86
C PRO A 104 9.74 19.67 -33.53
N ALA A 105 10.85 19.06 -33.12
CA ALA A 105 12.10 19.76 -32.85
C ALA A 105 12.59 20.50 -34.09
N ILE A 106 12.60 21.84 -34.05
CA ILE A 106 13.22 22.65 -35.12
C ILE A 106 14.75 22.63 -34.96
N ASN A 107 15.27 22.63 -33.71
CA ASN A 107 16.71 22.70 -33.41
C ASN A 107 17.22 21.83 -32.24
N ASP A 108 16.36 21.14 -31.47
CA ASP A 108 16.76 20.42 -30.23
C ASP A 108 15.86 19.25 -29.87
N THR A 109 16.43 18.17 -29.33
CA THR A 109 15.67 17.04 -28.79
C THR A 109 14.98 17.41 -27.48
N TYR A 110 13.68 17.13 -27.39
CA TYR A 110 12.88 17.20 -26.15
C TYR A 110 13.13 16.01 -25.20
N ASP A 111 14.09 15.14 -25.52
CA ASP A 111 14.42 13.96 -24.74
C ASP A 111 15.00 14.33 -23.37
N PRO A 112 14.67 13.58 -22.30
CA PRO A 112 15.29 13.76 -21.00
C PRO A 112 16.80 13.51 -21.05
N GLY A 113 17.56 14.37 -20.37
CA GLY A 113 18.99 14.19 -20.21
C GLY A 113 19.32 13.06 -19.23
N MET A 114 20.59 12.68 -19.18
CA MET A 114 21.07 11.54 -18.39
C MET A 114 20.89 11.78 -16.88
N MET A 115 21.02 13.01 -16.39
CA MET A 115 20.83 13.31 -14.96
C MET A 115 19.35 13.13 -14.57
N TYR A 116 18.42 13.48 -15.45
CA TYR A 116 17.00 13.21 -15.26
C TYR A 116 16.74 11.73 -14.93
N TYR A 117 17.30 10.79 -15.69
CA TYR A 117 17.14 9.35 -15.44
C TYR A 117 17.65 8.94 -14.05
N PHE A 118 18.85 9.38 -13.67
CA PHE A 118 19.42 9.05 -12.37
C PHE A 118 18.56 9.60 -11.22
N LEU A 119 18.23 10.89 -11.25
CA LEU A 119 17.44 11.53 -10.19
C LEU A 119 16.01 10.99 -10.13
N SER A 120 15.45 10.53 -11.26
CA SER A 120 14.16 9.84 -11.32
C SER A 120 14.20 8.52 -10.52
N THR A 121 15.23 7.69 -10.72
CA THR A 121 15.41 6.45 -9.93
C THR A 121 15.71 6.71 -8.45
N VAL A 122 16.40 7.80 -8.13
CA VAL A 122 16.63 8.23 -6.74
C VAL A 122 15.31 8.57 -6.05
N ALA A 123 14.45 9.35 -6.71
CA ALA A 123 13.17 9.73 -6.14
C ALA A 123 12.25 8.55 -5.86
N ASP A 124 12.32 7.48 -6.66
CA ASP A 124 11.57 6.24 -6.43
C ASP A 124 11.98 5.57 -5.10
N VAL A 125 13.29 5.49 -4.82
CA VAL A 125 13.83 4.87 -3.61
C VAL A 125 13.71 5.78 -2.39
N SER A 126 13.81 7.11 -2.59
CA SER A 126 13.75 8.08 -1.49
C SER A 126 12.35 8.29 -0.96
N ALA A 127 11.32 8.20 -1.81
CA ALA A 127 9.94 8.47 -1.41
C ALA A 127 9.29 7.31 -0.64
N ASN A 128 9.81 6.09 -0.79
CA ASN A 128 9.28 4.93 -0.10
C ASN A 128 10.38 4.06 0.54
N PRO A 129 10.40 3.94 1.88
CA PRO A 129 11.32 3.07 2.59
C PRO A 129 11.23 1.58 2.20
N TYR A 130 10.11 1.10 1.67
CA TYR A 130 9.91 -0.29 1.25
C TYR A 130 10.55 -0.62 -0.11
N ILE A 131 10.71 0.37 -0.99
CA ILE A 131 11.45 0.20 -2.24
C ILE A 131 12.94 0.24 -1.90
N ASN A 132 13.67 -0.81 -2.26
CA ASN A 132 15.10 -0.91 -1.99
C ASN A 132 15.92 -0.48 -3.21
N ALA A 133 15.41 -0.73 -4.42
CA ALA A 133 16.05 -0.32 -5.65
C ALA A 133 15.03 0.00 -6.76
N SER A 134 15.43 0.92 -7.64
CA SER A 134 14.71 1.32 -8.84
C SER A 134 15.69 1.37 -10.01
N ALA A 135 15.27 0.86 -11.16
CA ALA A 135 16.08 0.87 -12.37
C ALA A 135 15.23 1.01 -13.63
N ILE A 136 15.86 1.56 -14.67
CA ILE A 136 15.34 1.54 -16.04
C ILE A 136 16.42 0.89 -16.89
N TYR A 137 16.09 -0.23 -17.52
CA TYR A 137 17.04 -0.97 -18.34
C TYR A 137 16.66 -0.86 -19.80
N PHE A 138 17.52 -0.27 -20.62
CA PHE A 138 17.32 -0.22 -22.06
C PHE A 138 17.87 -1.46 -22.74
N SER A 139 17.19 -1.89 -23.79
CA SER A 139 17.75 -2.86 -24.74
C SER A 139 18.95 -2.24 -25.49
N PRO A 140 19.94 -3.05 -25.91
CA PRO A 140 21.14 -2.54 -26.58
C PRO A 140 20.83 -1.68 -27.79
N ASN A 141 21.55 -0.55 -27.93
CA ASN A 141 21.39 0.40 -29.04
C ASN A 141 20.00 1.04 -29.17
N MET A 142 19.21 1.13 -28.09
CA MET A 142 17.84 1.68 -28.13
C MET A 142 17.62 2.96 -27.29
N SER A 143 18.62 3.44 -26.55
CA SER A 143 18.50 4.66 -25.73
C SER A 143 19.11 5.88 -26.43
N TYR A 144 18.30 6.94 -26.60
CA TYR A 144 18.74 8.24 -27.09
C TYR A 144 18.94 9.21 -25.93
N SER A 145 19.91 10.12 -26.04
CA SER A 145 20.15 11.11 -25.01
C SER A 145 20.79 12.39 -25.56
N PRO A 146 20.34 13.58 -25.13
CA PRO A 146 20.98 14.86 -25.48
C PRO A 146 22.26 15.15 -24.68
N SER A 147 22.69 14.26 -23.79
CA SER A 147 23.79 14.54 -22.85
C SER A 147 25.20 14.60 -23.48
N TYR A 148 25.32 14.40 -24.79
CA TYR A 148 26.58 14.53 -25.54
C TYR A 148 26.40 15.37 -26.82
N ARG A 149 27.35 16.27 -27.10
CA ARG A 149 27.34 17.12 -28.29
C ARG A 149 27.42 16.27 -29.57
N GLY A 150 26.48 16.48 -30.50
CA GLY A 150 26.41 15.72 -31.76
C GLY A 150 25.85 14.30 -31.62
N PHE A 151 25.26 13.96 -30.47
CA PHE A 151 24.64 12.66 -30.18
C PHE A 151 23.12 12.65 -30.46
N PHE A 152 22.70 13.24 -31.58
CA PHE A 152 21.28 13.36 -31.93
C PHE A 152 20.71 12.08 -32.57
N ASN A 153 21.48 11.44 -33.45
CA ASN A 153 21.09 10.21 -34.16
C ASN A 153 21.96 9.01 -33.77
N LYS A 154 22.40 8.99 -32.52
CA LYS A 154 23.20 7.92 -31.94
C LYS A 154 22.49 7.37 -30.73
N THR A 155 22.66 6.09 -30.50
CA THR A 155 22.15 5.40 -29.31
C THR A 155 23.32 4.92 -28.47
N PHE A 156 23.11 4.84 -27.15
CA PHE A 156 24.10 4.20 -26.30
C PHE A 156 24.15 2.70 -26.59
N PRO A 157 25.35 2.08 -26.58
CA PRO A 157 25.48 0.63 -26.71
C PRO A 157 24.64 -0.11 -25.67
N ARG A 158 24.75 0.33 -24.41
CA ARG A 158 23.96 -0.12 -23.25
C ARG A 158 23.71 1.08 -22.36
N PHE A 159 22.57 1.15 -21.67
CA PHE A 159 22.25 2.21 -20.72
C PHE A 159 21.26 1.69 -19.70
N ALA A 160 21.65 1.74 -18.42
CA ALA A 160 20.85 1.20 -17.33
C ALA A 160 21.06 2.00 -16.05
N PRO A 161 20.44 3.18 -15.91
CA PRO A 161 20.41 3.91 -14.65
C PRO A 161 19.72 3.06 -13.58
N ARG A 162 20.45 2.76 -12.49
CA ARG A 162 19.94 2.06 -11.32
C ARG A 162 20.35 2.79 -10.05
N THR A 163 19.39 2.92 -9.15
CA THR A 163 19.60 3.36 -7.78
C THR A 163 19.24 2.25 -6.81
N PHE A 164 20.08 2.03 -5.81
CA PHE A 164 19.78 1.13 -4.70
C PHE A 164 20.21 1.75 -3.38
N ARG A 165 19.50 1.39 -2.31
CA ARG A 165 19.82 1.85 -0.95
C ARG A 165 21.11 1.18 -0.49
N ALA A 166 22.08 2.01 -0.09
CA ALA A 166 23.30 1.54 0.52
C ALA A 166 23.10 1.47 2.03
N ASP A 167 23.61 0.40 2.66
CA ASP A 167 23.64 0.31 4.12
C ASP A 167 24.73 1.24 4.66
N ASP A 168 24.29 2.19 5.49
CA ASP A 168 24.96 3.46 5.73
C ASP A 168 25.67 3.54 7.09
N PHE A 169 25.56 2.51 7.92
CA PHE A 169 26.12 2.52 9.28
C PHE A 169 27.66 2.67 9.33
N ASN A 170 28.36 2.23 8.28
CA ASN A 170 29.82 2.36 8.16
C ASN A 170 30.27 3.63 7.40
N ASP A 171 29.34 4.42 6.87
CA ASP A 171 29.69 5.61 6.10
C ASP A 171 30.10 6.76 7.05
N PRO A 172 31.22 7.46 6.80
CA PRO A 172 31.63 8.64 7.57
C PRO A 172 30.57 9.74 7.71
N ILE A 173 29.56 9.75 6.83
CA ILE A 173 28.41 10.67 6.90
C ILE A 173 27.54 10.42 8.15
N HIS A 174 27.52 9.19 8.66
CA HIS A 174 26.71 8.80 9.83
C HIS A 174 27.57 8.69 11.09
N LEU A 175 27.69 9.83 11.79
CA LEU A 175 28.45 9.91 13.05
C LEU A 175 27.97 8.91 14.11
N GLU A 176 26.67 8.64 14.16
CA GLU A 176 26.05 7.73 15.13
C GLU A 176 26.15 6.25 14.75
N ARG A 177 26.61 5.93 13.53
CA ARG A 177 26.67 4.56 12.98
C ARG A 177 25.32 3.81 13.03
N ILE A 178 24.23 4.53 12.87
CA ILE A 178 22.87 4.00 12.77
C ILE A 178 22.45 4.05 11.30
N SER A 179 21.73 3.02 10.82
CA SER A 179 21.19 3.06 9.48
C SER A 179 20.03 4.05 9.37
N THR A 180 20.21 5.10 8.57
CA THR A 180 19.18 6.11 8.30
C THR A 180 18.34 5.78 7.08
N ARG A 181 18.74 4.77 6.27
CA ARG A 181 18.08 4.39 5.01
C ARG A 181 18.03 5.48 3.94
N ASN A 182 18.74 6.60 4.15
CA ASN A 182 18.71 7.81 3.32
C ASN A 182 19.95 7.96 2.44
N THR A 183 20.84 6.96 2.39
CA THR A 183 21.97 6.94 1.46
C THR A 183 21.73 6.01 0.28
N PHE A 184 22.04 6.51 -0.90
CA PHE A 184 21.77 5.82 -2.16
C PHE A 184 23.05 5.71 -2.99
N THR A 185 23.27 4.54 -3.57
CA THR A 185 24.27 4.37 -4.62
C THR A 185 23.57 4.40 -5.97
N VAL A 186 24.01 5.32 -6.82
CA VAL A 186 23.40 5.58 -8.13
C VAL A 186 24.46 5.31 -9.18
N GLN A 187 24.20 4.39 -10.09
CA GLN A 187 25.16 4.05 -11.13
C GLN A 187 24.49 3.59 -12.41
N ASP A 188 25.22 3.72 -13.51
CA ASP A 188 24.84 3.19 -14.80
C ASP A 188 25.38 1.77 -14.97
N LEU A 189 24.51 0.78 -14.84
CA LEU A 189 24.86 -0.63 -15.04
C LEU A 189 25.17 -0.97 -16.51
N GLY A 190 24.89 -0.05 -17.45
CA GLY A 190 25.29 -0.20 -18.85
C GLY A 190 26.72 0.22 -19.13
N SER A 191 27.47 0.71 -18.14
CA SER A 191 28.83 1.25 -18.32
C SER A 191 29.91 0.29 -17.79
N PHE A 192 30.36 -0.63 -18.63
CA PHE A 192 31.43 -1.58 -18.32
C PHE A 192 32.20 -1.95 -19.60
N PRO A 193 33.46 -2.42 -19.49
CA PRO A 193 34.24 -2.80 -20.67
C PRO A 193 33.64 -4.04 -21.33
N ASN A 194 33.68 -4.10 -22.67
CA ASN A 194 33.13 -5.21 -23.46
C ASN A 194 33.74 -6.58 -23.12
N THR A 195 34.88 -6.62 -22.42
CA THR A 195 35.52 -7.85 -21.96
C THR A 195 34.79 -8.51 -20.77
N ARG A 196 33.96 -7.77 -20.02
CA ARG A 196 33.25 -8.27 -18.84
C ARG A 196 31.81 -8.66 -19.17
N LEU A 197 31.62 -9.89 -19.64
CA LEU A 197 30.30 -10.41 -19.99
C LEU A 197 29.39 -10.62 -18.75
N SER A 198 29.97 -10.85 -17.56
CA SER A 198 29.21 -11.02 -16.31
C SER A 198 28.42 -9.77 -15.90
N ASP A 199 28.88 -8.58 -16.32
CA ASP A 199 28.24 -7.30 -16.03
C ASP A 199 27.12 -6.98 -17.05
N ASP A 200 27.03 -7.74 -18.14
CA ASP A 200 26.07 -7.51 -19.22
C ASP A 200 24.70 -8.11 -18.94
N TYR A 201 23.81 -7.26 -18.42
CA TYR A 201 22.42 -7.59 -18.09
C TYR A 201 21.57 -8.13 -19.24
N THR A 202 22.05 -8.06 -20.49
CA THR A 202 21.35 -8.57 -21.67
C THR A 202 21.71 -10.02 -22.00
N THR A 203 22.79 -10.54 -21.42
CA THR A 203 23.30 -11.90 -21.68
C THR A 203 22.96 -12.87 -20.56
N ASP A 204 23.07 -14.17 -20.85
CA ASP A 204 22.86 -15.25 -19.88
C ASP A 204 23.99 -15.38 -18.84
N PHE A 205 25.14 -14.73 -19.08
CA PHE A 205 26.23 -14.67 -18.11
C PHE A 205 25.91 -13.76 -16.91
N TYR A 206 24.89 -12.92 -17.05
CA TYR A 206 24.42 -12.09 -15.95
C TYR A 206 23.48 -12.90 -15.05
N HIS A 207 23.93 -13.16 -13.84
CA HIS A 207 23.30 -14.09 -12.90
C HIS A 207 21.83 -13.76 -12.57
N ILE A 208 21.42 -12.49 -12.67
CA ILE A 208 20.07 -12.03 -12.27
C ILE A 208 19.35 -11.33 -13.42
N ASN A 209 19.23 -11.98 -14.58
CA ASN A 209 18.66 -11.38 -15.80
C ASN A 209 17.17 -11.69 -16.06
N GLU A 210 16.47 -12.35 -15.12
CA GLU A 210 15.10 -12.79 -15.35
C GLU A 210 14.12 -11.63 -15.60
N TRP A 211 14.29 -10.50 -14.89
CA TRP A 211 13.47 -9.29 -15.11
C TRP A 211 13.61 -8.75 -16.54
N TYR A 212 14.81 -8.84 -17.14
CA TYR A 212 15.05 -8.37 -18.51
C TYR A 212 14.24 -9.21 -19.51
N LYS A 213 14.33 -10.53 -19.35
CA LYS A 213 13.69 -11.52 -20.23
C LYS A 213 12.15 -11.53 -20.18
N LYS A 214 11.53 -10.88 -19.19
CA LYS A 214 10.05 -10.79 -19.11
C LYS A 214 9.45 -10.03 -20.30
N TRP A 215 10.17 -9.02 -20.80
CA TRP A 215 9.69 -8.14 -21.87
C TRP A 215 10.71 -7.88 -22.98
N LEU A 216 12.00 -8.05 -22.72
CA LEU A 216 13.08 -7.75 -23.66
C LEU A 216 13.92 -9.00 -23.99
N PRO A 217 14.47 -9.10 -25.22
CA PRO A 217 14.20 -8.21 -26.35
C PRO A 217 12.78 -8.38 -26.89
N ASP A 218 12.16 -7.28 -27.30
CA ASP A 218 10.82 -7.31 -27.90
C ASP A 218 10.91 -7.85 -29.34
N ASN A 219 10.55 -9.11 -29.50
CA ASN A 219 10.52 -9.78 -30.80
C ASN A 219 9.13 -9.61 -31.42
N VAL A 220 8.92 -8.46 -32.07
CA VAL A 220 7.67 -8.17 -32.79
C VAL A 220 7.60 -9.10 -34.02
N GLY A 221 6.58 -9.96 -34.08
CA GLY A 221 6.32 -10.86 -35.20
C GLY A 221 5.79 -10.13 -36.45
N LYS A 222 4.88 -10.77 -37.21
CA LYS A 222 4.40 -10.28 -38.53
C LYS A 222 3.61 -8.96 -38.51
N ARG A 223 3.07 -8.51 -37.36
CA ARG A 223 2.25 -7.29 -37.26
C ARG A 223 2.96 -6.24 -36.40
N HIS A 224 3.24 -5.09 -37.00
CA HIS A 224 3.99 -4.00 -36.38
C HIS A 224 3.14 -3.10 -35.46
N ASP A 225 1.81 -3.17 -35.56
CA ASP A 225 0.86 -2.37 -34.77
C ASP A 225 0.18 -3.23 -33.68
N THR A 226 0.97 -3.67 -32.69
CA THR A 226 0.48 -4.56 -31.62
C THR A 226 0.48 -3.90 -30.24
N LYS A 227 1.08 -2.72 -30.08
CA LYS A 227 1.26 -2.08 -28.78
C LYS A 227 0.07 -1.21 -28.43
N THR A 228 -0.40 -1.32 -27.20
CA THR A 228 -1.55 -0.58 -26.67
C THR A 228 -1.35 0.93 -26.80
N THR A 229 -2.39 1.61 -27.28
CA THR A 229 -2.43 3.07 -27.41
C THR A 229 -3.25 3.71 -26.30
N TYR A 230 -2.78 4.85 -25.83
CA TYR A 230 -3.43 5.70 -24.84
C TYR A 230 -3.70 7.08 -25.45
N HIS A 231 -4.87 7.64 -25.12
CA HIS A 231 -5.35 8.90 -25.65
C HIS A 231 -5.36 9.96 -24.56
N VAL A 232 -4.70 11.09 -24.80
CA VAL A 232 -4.63 12.22 -23.86
C VAL A 232 -5.14 13.49 -24.52
N GLU A 233 -6.20 14.08 -23.94
CA GLU A 233 -6.66 15.42 -24.28
C GLU A 233 -5.91 16.43 -23.42
N ILE A 234 -5.01 17.22 -24.02
CA ILE A 234 -4.20 18.25 -23.37
C ILE A 234 -4.79 19.62 -23.67
N ARG A 235 -5.06 20.40 -22.62
CA ARG A 235 -5.49 21.78 -22.71
C ARG A 235 -4.46 22.72 -22.09
N TYR A 236 -3.77 23.49 -22.91
CA TYR A 236 -2.71 24.39 -22.43
C TYR A 236 -3.26 25.70 -21.84
N ALA A 237 -2.39 26.46 -21.17
CA ALA A 237 -2.69 27.79 -20.62
C ALA A 237 -3.30 28.75 -21.66
N ASN A 238 -2.92 28.64 -22.93
CA ASN A 238 -3.40 29.49 -24.02
C ASN A 238 -4.80 29.10 -24.54
N ASN A 239 -5.53 28.20 -23.87
CA ASN A 239 -6.79 27.59 -24.33
C ASN A 239 -6.67 26.74 -25.61
N THR A 240 -5.47 26.39 -26.06
CA THR A 240 -5.28 25.45 -27.16
C THR A 240 -5.55 24.03 -26.66
N ASN A 241 -6.39 23.30 -27.39
CA ASN A 241 -6.65 21.89 -27.14
C ASN A 241 -5.84 21.07 -28.14
N GLU A 242 -5.16 20.06 -27.63
CA GLU A 242 -4.37 19.12 -28.41
C GLU A 242 -4.70 17.70 -27.95
N THR A 243 -4.71 16.77 -28.87
CA THR A 243 -4.92 15.34 -28.58
C THR A 243 -3.65 14.59 -28.92
N PHE A 244 -3.10 13.90 -27.94
CA PHE A 244 -1.88 13.11 -28.11
C PHE A 244 -2.17 11.64 -27.90
N ASN A 245 -1.76 10.84 -28.89
CA ASN A 245 -1.88 9.40 -28.87
C ASN A 245 -0.47 8.82 -28.77
N PHE A 246 -0.23 8.01 -27.75
CA PHE A 246 1.07 7.38 -27.55
C PHE A 246 0.91 5.90 -27.22
N HIS A 247 1.92 5.10 -27.58
CA HIS A 247 1.98 3.69 -27.21
C HIS A 247 2.52 3.55 -25.79
N GLY A 248 1.92 2.69 -24.97
CA GLY A 248 2.32 2.48 -23.58
C GLY A 248 2.54 1.02 -23.21
N PRO A 249 2.70 0.71 -21.92
CA PRO A 249 2.64 -0.66 -21.41
C PRO A 249 1.26 -1.29 -21.71
N PRO A 250 1.16 -2.63 -21.71
CA PRO A 250 -0.10 -3.34 -21.89
C PRO A 250 -1.18 -2.81 -20.96
N ALA A 251 -2.43 -2.73 -21.45
CA ALA A 251 -3.52 -2.32 -20.59
C ALA A 251 -3.89 -3.41 -19.57
N ALA A 252 -4.61 -3.00 -18.53
CA ALA A 252 -5.06 -3.88 -17.46
C ALA A 252 -5.88 -5.08 -17.96
N ASP A 253 -6.57 -4.99 -19.09
CA ASP A 253 -7.39 -6.06 -19.68
C ASP A 253 -6.58 -7.09 -20.47
N GLU A 254 -5.37 -6.76 -20.90
CA GLU A 254 -4.54 -7.60 -21.78
C GLU A 254 -3.86 -8.76 -21.03
N TYR A 255 -3.33 -9.74 -21.76
CA TYR A 255 -2.56 -10.85 -21.22
C TYR A 255 -1.28 -11.08 -22.05
N PRO A 256 -0.08 -11.06 -21.45
CA PRO A 256 0.19 -10.77 -20.03
C PRO A 256 -0.19 -9.33 -19.65
N GLY A 257 -0.54 -9.13 -18.37
CA GLY A 257 -0.90 -7.80 -17.86
C GLY A 257 0.26 -6.79 -17.87
N PRO A 258 0.03 -5.52 -17.48
CA PRO A 258 1.02 -4.44 -17.56
C PRO A 258 2.33 -4.73 -16.81
N VAL A 259 2.24 -5.45 -15.71
CA VAL A 259 3.36 -5.72 -14.81
C VAL A 259 3.54 -7.22 -14.65
N GLN A 260 4.78 -7.68 -14.77
CA GLN A 260 5.16 -9.05 -14.47
C GLN A 260 6.04 -9.10 -13.22
N TRP A 261 5.82 -10.13 -12.41
CA TRP A 261 6.60 -10.39 -11.21
C TRP A 261 7.76 -11.33 -11.51
N THR A 262 8.90 -11.08 -10.87
CA THR A 262 10.03 -12.01 -10.82
C THR A 262 9.91 -12.96 -9.63
N ARG A 263 10.54 -14.14 -9.72
CA ARG A 263 10.77 -14.94 -8.51
C ARG A 263 11.81 -14.22 -7.63
N PRO A 264 11.78 -14.40 -6.30
CA PRO A 264 12.74 -13.74 -5.43
C PRO A 264 14.18 -14.16 -5.78
N TYR A 265 15.11 -13.23 -5.75
CA TYR A 265 16.50 -13.46 -6.14
C TYR A 265 17.48 -12.66 -5.30
N PHE A 266 18.73 -13.11 -5.23
CA PHE A 266 19.80 -12.43 -4.49
C PHE A 266 20.62 -11.51 -5.41
N ASP A 267 20.63 -10.20 -5.15
CA ASP A 267 21.34 -9.20 -5.97
C ASP A 267 22.81 -9.05 -5.55
N CYS A 268 23.62 -9.98 -6.03
CA CYS A 268 25.04 -10.13 -5.74
C CYS A 268 25.90 -8.94 -6.23
N GLY A 269 26.79 -8.43 -5.37
CA GLY A 269 27.77 -7.38 -5.67
C GLY A 269 27.19 -5.97 -5.79
N ARG A 270 25.94 -5.78 -5.32
CA ARG A 270 25.22 -4.49 -5.40
C ARG A 270 24.48 -4.20 -4.12
N SER A 271 23.21 -4.61 -4.01
CA SER A 271 22.43 -4.45 -2.78
C SER A 271 22.69 -5.59 -1.78
N ASN A 272 23.19 -6.74 -2.24
CA ASN A 272 23.53 -7.92 -1.43
C ASN A 272 22.36 -8.40 -0.55
N ARG A 273 21.15 -8.34 -1.10
CA ARG A 273 19.90 -8.71 -0.42
C ARG A 273 19.05 -9.60 -1.30
N TRP A 274 18.15 -10.35 -0.66
CA TRP A 274 17.06 -11.05 -1.32
C TRP A 274 15.96 -10.05 -1.70
N LEU A 275 15.66 -9.96 -3.00
CA LEU A 275 14.75 -9.00 -3.57
C LEU A 275 13.64 -9.67 -4.37
N VAL A 276 12.49 -8.99 -4.46
CA VAL A 276 11.40 -9.31 -5.39
C VAL A 276 11.17 -8.08 -6.26
N ALA A 277 11.09 -8.30 -7.59
CA ALA A 277 10.93 -7.22 -8.55
C ALA A 277 9.59 -7.26 -9.29
N ALA A 278 8.99 -6.07 -9.45
CA ALA A 278 7.90 -5.79 -10.37
C ALA A 278 8.47 -5.13 -11.64
N VAL A 279 8.08 -5.65 -12.81
CA VAL A 279 8.66 -5.27 -14.11
C VAL A 279 7.58 -4.84 -15.09
N SER A 280 7.70 -3.63 -15.63
CA SER A 280 6.78 -3.09 -16.65
C SER A 280 7.56 -2.59 -17.87
N PRO A 281 7.07 -2.80 -19.11
CA PRO A 281 7.77 -2.41 -20.32
C PRO A 281 7.55 -0.93 -20.67
N VAL A 282 8.54 -0.32 -21.30
CA VAL A 282 8.50 1.03 -21.86
C VAL A 282 8.39 0.95 -23.37
N ALA A 283 7.36 1.55 -23.94
CA ALA A 283 7.14 1.60 -25.37
C ALA A 283 7.70 2.89 -25.98
N ASP A 284 8.36 2.77 -27.12
CA ASP A 284 8.79 3.89 -27.95
C ASP A 284 8.68 3.52 -29.43
N ILE A 285 8.72 4.51 -30.29
CA ILE A 285 8.77 4.34 -31.74
C ILE A 285 10.23 4.22 -32.16
N TYR A 286 10.59 3.06 -32.73
CA TYR A 286 11.97 2.72 -33.09
C TYR A 286 12.05 2.05 -34.47
N PRO A 287 13.05 2.36 -35.31
CA PRO A 287 14.12 3.37 -35.13
C PRO A 287 13.59 4.81 -35.15
N ARG A 288 14.30 5.73 -34.49
CA ARG A 288 13.94 7.16 -34.48
C ARG A 288 14.58 7.93 -35.64
N HIS A 289 14.03 9.11 -35.92
CA HIS A 289 14.63 10.12 -36.81
C HIS A 289 14.94 9.59 -38.20
N THR A 290 14.09 8.69 -38.69
CA THR A 290 14.22 8.21 -40.06
C THR A 290 13.55 9.19 -41.00
N GLY A 291 14.06 9.33 -42.23
CA GLY A 291 13.36 10.09 -43.28
C GLY A 291 12.07 9.40 -43.76
N PHE A 292 11.79 8.18 -43.27
CA PHE A 292 10.77 7.28 -43.77
C PHE A 292 9.85 6.81 -42.62
N ARG A 293 8.75 7.53 -42.39
CA ARG A 293 7.78 7.22 -41.32
C ARG A 293 7.21 5.79 -41.36
N HIS A 294 7.23 5.13 -42.52
CA HIS A 294 6.73 3.76 -42.67
C HIS A 294 7.69 2.69 -42.08
N ILE A 295 8.92 3.06 -41.72
CA ILE A 295 9.90 2.18 -41.06
C ILE A 295 9.81 2.32 -39.54
N GLU A 296 9.20 3.39 -39.04
CA GLU A 296 9.05 3.67 -37.62
C GLU A 296 7.86 2.86 -37.08
N TYR A 297 8.11 1.93 -36.16
CA TYR A 297 7.07 1.12 -35.54
C TYR A 297 7.20 1.08 -34.01
N PRO A 298 6.10 0.86 -33.27
CA PRO A 298 6.14 0.80 -31.82
C PRO A 298 6.81 -0.49 -31.34
N LYS A 299 7.77 -0.36 -30.42
CA LYS A 299 8.54 -1.46 -29.84
C LYS A 299 8.80 -1.20 -28.36
N TYR A 300 8.89 -2.25 -27.55
CA TYR A 300 9.41 -2.10 -26.19
C TYR A 300 10.93 -1.91 -26.23
N THR A 301 11.39 -0.74 -25.81
CA THR A 301 12.80 -0.33 -25.88
C THR A 301 13.50 -0.41 -24.54
N ALA A 302 12.74 -0.36 -23.44
CA ALA A 302 13.24 -0.47 -22.08
C ALA A 302 12.24 -1.18 -21.15
N VAL A 303 12.68 -1.49 -19.93
CA VAL A 303 11.84 -1.97 -18.84
C VAL A 303 12.10 -1.14 -17.59
N SER A 304 11.04 -0.78 -16.87
CA SER A 304 11.11 -0.23 -15.52
C SER A 304 11.03 -1.38 -14.51
N VAL A 305 12.00 -1.43 -13.60
CA VAL A 305 12.13 -2.47 -12.59
C VAL A 305 12.13 -1.82 -11.22
N MET A 306 11.16 -2.20 -10.38
CA MET A 306 11.05 -1.78 -8.99
C MET A 306 11.27 -2.97 -8.08
N GLU A 307 12.15 -2.83 -7.09
CA GLU A 307 12.60 -3.93 -6.24
C GLU A 307 12.36 -3.64 -4.76
N MET A 308 11.86 -4.63 -4.02
CA MET A 308 11.70 -4.57 -2.57
C MET A 308 12.38 -5.74 -1.87
N ASP A 309 12.75 -5.54 -0.60
CA ASP A 309 13.35 -6.57 0.25
C ASP A 309 12.35 -7.72 0.49
N PHE A 310 12.75 -8.96 0.17
CA PHE A 310 11.93 -10.15 0.39
C PHE A 310 11.60 -10.35 1.89
N ASP A 311 12.53 -10.01 2.78
CA ASP A 311 12.35 -10.12 4.23
C ASP A 311 11.17 -9.29 4.78
N ARG A 312 10.72 -8.27 4.03
CA ARG A 312 9.60 -7.41 4.43
C ARG A 312 8.25 -7.91 3.91
N ILE A 313 8.23 -8.97 3.12
CA ILE A 313 7.00 -9.53 2.57
C ILE A 313 6.45 -10.57 3.55
N ASP A 314 5.22 -10.34 4.02
CA ASP A 314 4.56 -11.31 4.89
C ASP A 314 4.29 -12.64 4.19
N ILE A 315 4.64 -13.73 4.87
CA ILE A 315 4.28 -15.08 4.46
C ILE A 315 2.89 -15.46 4.95
N ASN A 316 2.23 -16.39 4.26
CA ASN A 316 0.96 -16.94 4.70
C ASN A 316 1.14 -18.42 5.10
N GLN A 317 1.15 -18.68 6.41
CA GLN A 317 1.35 -20.03 6.97
C GLN A 317 0.06 -20.87 7.04
N CYS A 318 -1.10 -20.22 6.88
CA CYS A 318 -2.40 -20.87 7.01
C CYS A 318 -2.70 -21.84 5.86
N PRO A 319 -3.61 -22.82 6.08
CA PRO A 319 -4.08 -23.71 5.02
C PRO A 319 -4.72 -22.92 3.88
N LYS A 320 -4.69 -23.50 2.68
CA LYS A 320 -5.39 -22.93 1.51
C LYS A 320 -6.90 -22.95 1.76
N GLY A 321 -7.55 -21.85 1.37
CA GLY A 321 -8.99 -21.66 1.55
C GLY A 321 -9.59 -20.91 0.36
N LYS A 322 -10.90 -20.62 0.39
CA LYS A 322 -11.58 -19.91 -0.71
C LYS A 322 -10.97 -18.53 -1.00
N GLY A 323 -10.50 -17.82 0.04
CA GLY A 323 -9.80 -16.54 -0.09
C GLY A 323 -8.28 -16.63 -0.33
N ASN A 324 -7.72 -17.84 -0.34
CA ASN A 324 -6.29 -18.12 -0.55
C ASN A 324 -6.15 -19.39 -1.40
N SER A 325 -6.61 -19.31 -2.66
CA SER A 325 -6.55 -20.41 -3.62
C SER A 325 -5.24 -20.46 -4.41
N GLY A 326 -4.45 -19.38 -4.36
CA GLY A 326 -3.21 -19.22 -5.11
C GLY A 326 -2.09 -20.19 -4.71
N ASN A 327 -0.99 -20.11 -5.46
CA ASN A 327 0.24 -20.81 -5.10
C ASN A 327 0.83 -20.17 -3.83
N ASN A 328 1.14 -21.01 -2.86
CA ASN A 328 1.70 -20.61 -1.57
C ASN A 328 2.53 -21.76 -1.01
N ARG A 329 3.85 -21.59 -1.01
CA ARG A 329 4.80 -22.59 -0.50
C ARG A 329 4.66 -22.82 1.00
N PHE A 330 4.23 -21.79 1.74
CA PHE A 330 4.13 -21.82 3.20
C PHE A 330 2.77 -22.29 3.70
N ALA A 331 1.85 -22.69 2.81
CA ALA A 331 0.56 -23.23 3.22
C ALA A 331 0.75 -24.47 4.12
N ASN A 332 -0.09 -24.60 5.16
CA ASN A 332 -0.05 -25.69 6.15
C ASN A 332 1.21 -25.77 7.03
N THR A 333 2.01 -24.71 7.10
CA THR A 333 3.13 -24.61 8.06
C THR A 333 2.69 -24.09 9.43
N ALA A 334 1.49 -23.51 9.53
CA ALA A 334 0.93 -23.04 10.79
C ALA A 334 0.71 -24.21 11.77
N ARG A 335 1.14 -24.03 13.02
CA ARG A 335 1.07 -25.03 14.09
C ARG A 335 -0.24 -24.99 14.89
N CYS A 336 -1.30 -24.42 14.34
CA CYS A 336 -2.62 -24.43 14.97
C CYS A 336 -3.14 -25.86 15.14
N LYS A 337 -3.87 -26.12 16.24
CA LYS A 337 -4.51 -27.41 16.51
C LYS A 337 -5.64 -27.65 15.52
N THR A 338 -5.44 -28.52 14.54
CA THR A 338 -6.40 -28.72 13.44
C THR A 338 -7.76 -29.25 13.91
N ASP A 339 -7.85 -29.86 15.08
CA ASP A 339 -9.10 -30.46 15.57
C ASP A 339 -10.05 -29.41 16.16
N THR A 340 -9.51 -28.43 16.86
CA THR A 340 -10.28 -27.45 17.66
C THR A 340 -10.15 -26.01 17.14
N THR A 341 -9.11 -25.70 16.36
CA THR A 341 -8.77 -24.34 15.90
C THR A 341 -8.66 -24.21 14.38
N GLU A 342 -8.86 -22.99 13.89
CA GLU A 342 -8.64 -22.53 12.52
C GLU A 342 -7.57 -21.44 12.50
N CYS A 343 -6.84 -21.31 11.39
CA CYS A 343 -5.74 -20.35 11.25
C CYS A 343 -6.20 -19.10 10.52
N GLU A 344 -5.86 -17.93 11.05
CA GLU A 344 -6.06 -16.62 10.43
C GLU A 344 -4.72 -15.88 10.33
N PRO A 345 -4.30 -15.39 9.15
CA PRO A 345 -3.01 -14.71 9.00
C PRO A 345 -3.03 -13.33 9.69
N ILE A 346 -1.88 -12.94 10.25
CA ILE A 346 -1.65 -11.59 10.80
C ILE A 346 -0.80 -10.81 9.79
N HIS A 347 -1.07 -9.52 9.66
CA HIS A 347 -0.35 -8.62 8.74
C HIS A 347 0.77 -7.86 9.46
N GLY A 348 1.82 -7.47 8.72
CA GLY A 348 2.97 -6.68 9.19
C GLY A 348 4.10 -7.48 9.85
N TRP A 349 4.17 -8.79 9.62
CA TRP A 349 5.13 -9.69 10.29
C TRP A 349 6.45 -9.90 9.52
N GLY A 350 6.47 -9.61 8.22
CA GLY A 350 7.55 -9.90 7.27
C GLY A 350 7.76 -11.40 7.06
N PHE A 351 8.95 -11.75 6.56
CA PHE A 351 9.39 -13.13 6.42
C PHE A 351 9.78 -13.72 7.78
N ARG A 352 8.78 -14.05 8.61
CA ARG A 352 8.96 -14.61 9.96
C ARG A 352 7.87 -15.63 10.30
N ARG A 353 8.23 -16.64 11.09
CA ARG A 353 7.27 -17.60 11.67
C ARG A 353 6.33 -16.91 12.66
N GLY A 354 5.14 -17.50 12.83
CA GLY A 354 4.15 -17.05 13.80
C GLY A 354 3.31 -15.86 13.35
N GLY A 355 3.37 -15.50 12.07
CA GLY A 355 2.54 -14.43 11.46
C GLY A 355 1.07 -14.85 11.26
N TYR A 356 0.48 -15.52 12.23
CA TYR A 356 -0.91 -16.00 12.21
C TYR A 356 -1.47 -16.06 13.64
N GLN A 357 -2.78 -16.22 13.78
CA GLN A 357 -3.46 -16.55 15.03
C GLN A 357 -4.37 -17.77 14.84
N CYS A 358 -4.50 -18.59 15.87
CA CYS A 358 -5.39 -19.74 15.91
C CYS A 358 -6.70 -19.35 16.60
N ARG A 359 -7.78 -19.22 15.82
CA ARG A 359 -9.15 -19.00 16.30
C ARG A 359 -9.85 -20.33 16.53
N CYS A 360 -10.86 -20.36 17.39
CA CYS A 360 -11.64 -21.59 17.58
C CYS A 360 -12.53 -21.85 16.37
N LYS A 361 -12.62 -23.12 15.97
CA LYS A 361 -13.55 -23.54 14.92
C LYS A 361 -15.01 -23.32 15.35
N PRO A 362 -15.95 -23.20 14.40
CA PRO A 362 -17.38 -23.24 14.71
C PRO A 362 -17.75 -24.48 15.55
N GLY A 363 -18.57 -24.29 16.58
CA GLY A 363 -18.88 -25.33 17.59
C GLY A 363 -17.85 -25.48 18.72
N TYR A 364 -16.76 -24.69 18.71
CA TYR A 364 -15.80 -24.58 19.80
C TYR A 364 -15.71 -23.16 20.32
N ARG A 365 -15.21 -23.01 21.55
CA ARG A 365 -14.99 -21.72 22.22
C ARG A 365 -13.65 -21.69 22.93
N LEU A 366 -13.19 -20.49 23.23
CA LEU A 366 -12.00 -20.32 24.06
C LEU A 366 -12.26 -20.87 25.49
N PRO A 367 -11.25 -21.50 26.12
CA PRO A 367 -11.30 -21.84 27.53
C PRO A 367 -11.54 -20.60 28.40
N THR A 368 -12.11 -20.78 29.58
CA THR A 368 -12.46 -19.67 30.48
C THR A 368 -11.25 -18.85 30.95
N VAL A 369 -10.04 -19.41 30.87
CA VAL A 369 -8.78 -18.74 31.25
C VAL A 369 -8.24 -17.84 30.14
N VAL A 370 -8.56 -18.15 28.88
CA VAL A 370 -7.96 -17.51 27.70
C VAL A 370 -8.89 -16.43 27.14
N ARG A 371 -8.34 -15.24 26.89
CA ARG A 371 -9.11 -14.07 26.44
C ARG A 371 -9.14 -13.86 24.93
N ARG A 372 -8.08 -14.27 24.23
CA ARG A 372 -7.85 -13.95 22.83
C ARG A 372 -7.50 -15.24 22.07
N PRO A 373 -7.69 -15.25 20.74
CA PRO A 373 -7.12 -16.29 19.89
C PRO A 373 -5.63 -16.51 20.18
N TYR A 374 -5.16 -17.74 20.01
CA TYR A 374 -3.78 -18.07 20.30
C TYR A 374 -2.86 -17.48 19.23
N LEU A 375 -1.94 -16.61 19.63
CA LEU A 375 -1.00 -16.00 18.69
C LEU A 375 0.03 -17.03 18.22
N GLY A 376 0.27 -17.08 16.90
CA GLY A 376 1.20 -17.99 16.26
C GLY A 376 2.62 -17.85 16.83
N GLU A 377 3.09 -16.64 17.11
CA GLU A 377 4.38 -16.41 17.77
C GLU A 377 4.53 -17.17 19.09
N ILE A 378 3.45 -17.25 19.89
CA ILE A 378 3.45 -17.97 21.17
C ILE A 378 3.41 -19.48 20.93
N VAL A 379 2.61 -19.93 19.95
CA VAL A 379 2.50 -21.34 19.58
C VAL A 379 3.84 -21.86 19.03
N GLU A 380 4.51 -21.09 18.18
CA GLU A 380 5.80 -21.43 17.56
C GLU A 380 6.97 -21.35 18.56
N ARG A 381 6.82 -20.68 19.70
CA ARG A 381 7.81 -20.67 20.79
C ARG A 381 7.52 -21.68 21.90
N ALA A 382 6.35 -22.31 21.88
CA ALA A 382 5.92 -23.21 22.93
C ALA A 382 6.84 -24.43 23.06
N THR A 383 7.05 -24.87 24.30
CA THR A 383 7.68 -26.17 24.55
C THR A 383 6.74 -27.30 24.17
N GLN A 384 7.28 -28.51 24.01
CA GLN A 384 6.48 -29.70 23.73
C GLN A 384 5.32 -29.87 24.74
N GLU A 385 5.61 -29.76 26.04
CA GLU A 385 4.60 -29.88 27.10
C GLU A 385 3.52 -28.81 27.01
N GLN A 386 3.91 -27.55 26.74
CA GLN A 386 2.96 -26.45 26.59
C GLN A 386 2.06 -26.64 25.36
N TYR A 387 2.63 -27.14 24.25
CA TYR A 387 1.90 -27.36 23.02
C TYR A 387 0.87 -28.49 23.15
N TYR A 388 1.22 -29.61 23.79
CA TYR A 388 0.29 -30.75 23.92
C TYR A 388 -0.78 -30.54 25.01
N ASN A 389 -0.47 -29.80 26.08
CA ASN A 389 -1.42 -29.55 27.16
C ASN A 389 -2.24 -28.25 26.98
N GLY A 390 -1.96 -27.47 25.93
CA GLY A 390 -2.50 -26.14 25.72
C GLY A 390 -2.94 -25.87 24.28
N PHE A 391 -3.37 -24.63 24.04
CA PHE A 391 -3.80 -24.12 22.73
C PHE A 391 -5.05 -24.80 22.12
N ASP A 392 -5.76 -25.64 22.87
CA ASP A 392 -7.01 -26.26 22.45
C ASP A 392 -8.24 -25.43 22.82
N CYS A 393 -9.22 -25.42 21.93
CA CYS A 393 -10.54 -24.84 22.21
C CYS A 393 -11.49 -25.86 22.84
N SER A 394 -12.34 -25.41 23.76
CA SER A 394 -13.36 -26.23 24.41
C SER A 394 -14.58 -26.40 23.50
N ARG A 395 -15.14 -27.62 23.41
CA ARG A 395 -16.35 -27.87 22.63
C ARG A 395 -17.57 -27.19 23.26
N ILE A 396 -18.42 -26.57 22.43
CA ILE A 396 -19.71 -26.02 22.85
C ILE A 396 -20.69 -27.19 23.02
N GLY A 397 -21.54 -27.12 24.05
CA GLY A 397 -22.57 -28.12 24.31
C GLY A 397 -23.72 -28.07 23.31
N TRP A 398 -24.96 -28.00 23.79
CA TRP A 398 -26.16 -27.89 22.94
C TRP A 398 -26.14 -26.65 22.06
N LEU A 399 -26.11 -26.79 20.73
CA LEU A 399 -26.24 -25.68 19.78
C LEU A 399 -27.71 -25.46 19.39
N HIS A 400 -28.10 -24.20 19.22
CA HIS A 400 -29.43 -23.81 18.78
C HIS A 400 -29.47 -23.69 17.25
N LYS A 401 -30.64 -23.91 16.65
CA LYS A 401 -30.91 -23.54 15.25
C LYS A 401 -31.63 -22.20 15.21
N MET A 402 -31.33 -21.39 14.20
CA MET A 402 -32.06 -20.13 14.02
C MET A 402 -33.53 -20.42 13.63
N PRO A 403 -34.48 -19.67 14.20
CA PRO A 403 -35.89 -19.82 13.86
C PRO A 403 -36.15 -19.39 12.41
N VAL A 404 -37.04 -20.11 11.74
CA VAL A 404 -37.39 -19.86 10.33
C VAL A 404 -38.41 -18.72 10.19
N GLN A 405 -39.32 -18.59 11.15
CA GLN A 405 -40.35 -17.54 11.15
C GLN A 405 -39.85 -16.31 11.91
N TRP A 406 -40.16 -15.14 11.36
CA TRP A 406 -39.84 -13.85 11.97
C TRP A 406 -41.10 -13.20 12.49
N GLU A 407 -41.03 -12.67 13.71
CA GLU A 407 -42.14 -11.97 14.35
C GLU A 407 -41.73 -10.52 14.60
N LYS A 408 -42.73 -9.63 14.74
CA LYS A 408 -42.48 -8.27 15.21
C LYS A 408 -41.97 -8.29 16.64
N ALA A 409 -41.02 -7.40 16.94
CA ALA A 409 -40.55 -7.20 18.30
C ALA A 409 -41.72 -6.79 19.22
N LYS A 410 -41.76 -7.34 20.44
CA LYS A 410 -42.74 -6.90 21.45
C LYS A 410 -42.57 -5.40 21.72
N PRO A 411 -43.64 -4.62 21.95
CA PRO A 411 -43.55 -3.16 22.10
C PRO A 411 -42.54 -2.69 23.16
N TYR A 412 -42.47 -3.36 24.32
CA TYR A 412 -41.51 -3.04 25.37
C TYR A 412 -40.05 -3.24 24.93
N LEU A 413 -39.80 -4.21 24.05
CA LEU A 413 -38.47 -4.55 23.56
C LEU A 413 -37.99 -3.50 22.56
N ARG A 414 -38.91 -3.04 21.70
CA ARG A 414 -38.66 -1.92 20.79
C ARG A 414 -38.32 -0.65 21.56
N GLU A 415 -39.11 -0.29 22.57
CA GLU A 415 -38.83 0.90 23.40
C GLU A 415 -37.48 0.80 24.10
N LYS A 416 -37.12 -0.35 24.66
CA LYS A 416 -35.80 -0.58 25.26
C LYS A 416 -34.64 -0.23 24.30
N TYR A 417 -34.74 -0.64 23.04
CA TYR A 417 -33.69 -0.36 22.06
C TYR A 417 -33.70 1.09 21.57
N LEU A 418 -34.88 1.70 21.41
CA LEU A 418 -34.99 3.12 21.04
C LEU A 418 -34.55 4.07 22.17
N GLU A 419 -34.72 3.68 23.44
CA GLU A 419 -34.13 4.39 24.59
C GLU A 419 -32.61 4.28 24.59
N GLN A 420 -32.08 3.09 24.31
CA GLN A 420 -30.64 2.86 24.20
C GLN A 420 -30.01 3.67 23.05
N TYR A 421 -30.70 3.76 21.90
CA TYR A 421 -30.27 4.46 20.70
C TYR A 421 -31.18 5.67 20.42
N HIS A 422 -31.20 6.62 21.35
CA HIS A 422 -32.09 7.79 21.32
C HIS A 422 -31.92 8.66 20.05
N ASN A 423 -30.72 8.65 19.44
CA ASN A 423 -30.40 9.30 18.15
C ASN A 423 -31.21 8.75 16.96
N TYR A 424 -31.95 7.65 17.11
CA TYR A 424 -32.89 7.15 16.10
C TYR A 424 -34.33 7.63 16.30
N ARG A 425 -34.64 8.20 17.48
CA ARG A 425 -35.96 8.79 17.78
C ARG A 425 -36.02 10.27 17.38
N ASN A 426 -34.98 11.01 17.77
CA ASN A 426 -34.84 12.43 17.50
C ASN A 426 -33.55 12.63 16.67
N TYR A 427 -33.69 12.54 15.34
CA TYR A 427 -32.57 12.74 14.41
C TYR A 427 -32.78 14.01 13.59
N SER A 428 -31.67 14.68 13.27
CA SER A 428 -31.66 15.71 12.25
C SER A 428 -31.45 15.11 10.85
N THR A 429 -31.87 15.83 9.81
CA THR A 429 -31.78 15.38 8.41
C THR A 429 -30.94 16.33 7.58
N GLY A 430 -30.19 15.78 6.61
CA GLY A 430 -29.35 16.59 5.71
C GLY A 430 -28.00 16.93 6.33
N SER A 431 -27.48 18.13 6.07
CA SER A 431 -26.15 18.55 6.53
C SER A 431 -26.02 18.60 8.06
N SER A 432 -27.11 18.94 8.76
CA SER A 432 -27.14 18.99 10.23
C SER A 432 -26.89 17.64 10.88
N SER A 433 -27.21 16.52 10.21
CA SER A 433 -26.97 15.16 10.73
C SER A 433 -25.51 14.86 11.02
N LEU A 434 -24.58 15.60 10.40
CA LEU A 434 -23.14 15.48 10.59
C LEU A 434 -22.60 16.29 11.79
N GLN A 435 -23.44 17.17 12.36
CA GLN A 435 -23.07 18.06 13.46
C GLN A 435 -23.59 17.58 14.82
N ASP A 436 -24.49 16.60 14.83
CA ASP A 436 -25.06 16.04 16.06
C ASP A 436 -23.98 15.43 16.96
N THR A 437 -24.13 15.57 18.27
CA THR A 437 -23.20 15.02 19.28
C THR A 437 -23.21 13.50 19.30
N GLN A 438 -24.38 12.90 19.08
CA GLN A 438 -24.58 11.47 18.85
C GLN A 438 -25.06 11.28 17.42
N LEU A 439 -24.14 10.89 16.54
CA LEU A 439 -24.39 10.71 15.12
C LEU A 439 -25.43 9.62 14.88
N ASN A 440 -26.48 9.92 14.12
CA ASN A 440 -27.27 8.88 13.45
C ASN A 440 -26.58 8.53 12.12
N ILE A 441 -25.88 7.41 12.10
CA ILE A 441 -25.06 7.01 10.95
C ILE A 441 -25.87 6.85 9.67
N ASP A 442 -27.11 6.36 9.75
CA ASP A 442 -27.95 6.13 8.57
C ASP A 442 -28.39 7.46 7.92
N GLN A 443 -28.67 8.49 8.73
CA GLN A 443 -29.01 9.82 8.20
C GLN A 443 -27.78 10.54 7.63
N ALA A 444 -26.63 10.40 8.29
CA ALA A 444 -25.36 10.92 7.81
C ALA A 444 -24.99 10.32 6.43
N LEU A 445 -25.09 8.99 6.31
CA LEU A 445 -24.80 8.30 5.05
C LEU A 445 -25.83 8.60 3.97
N LYS A 446 -27.12 8.74 4.29
CA LYS A 446 -28.12 9.21 3.32
C LYS A 446 -27.76 10.56 2.72
N PHE A 447 -27.22 11.49 3.52
CA PHE A 447 -26.76 12.78 3.02
C PHE A 447 -25.50 12.64 2.14
N ILE A 448 -24.49 11.89 2.61
CA ILE A 448 -23.22 11.71 1.90
C ILE A 448 -23.46 11.00 0.55
N LEU A 449 -24.14 9.86 0.57
CA LEU A 449 -24.41 9.05 -0.62
C LEU A 449 -25.46 9.68 -1.55
N GLY A 450 -26.31 10.58 -1.02
CA GLY A 450 -27.29 11.33 -1.81
C GLY A 450 -26.70 12.48 -2.63
N MET A 451 -25.41 12.83 -2.46
CA MET A 451 -24.77 13.91 -3.21
C MET A 451 -24.40 13.51 -4.62
N ASN A 452 -24.83 14.33 -5.58
CA ASN A 452 -24.60 14.18 -7.01
C ASN A 452 -24.21 15.52 -7.65
N LYS A 453 -23.85 15.48 -8.92
CA LYS A 453 -23.48 16.66 -9.72
C LYS A 453 -24.54 17.78 -9.69
N ASP A 454 -25.81 17.42 -9.70
CA ASP A 454 -26.92 18.37 -9.73
C ASP A 454 -27.24 18.92 -8.33
N THR A 455 -27.18 18.07 -7.31
CA THR A 455 -27.48 18.47 -5.93
C THR A 455 -26.39 19.33 -5.33
N CYS A 456 -25.11 19.17 -5.73
CA CYS A 456 -24.05 20.03 -5.21
C CYS A 456 -24.30 21.51 -5.52
N LYS A 457 -24.77 21.85 -6.72
CA LYS A 457 -24.87 23.26 -7.16
C LYS A 457 -25.79 24.11 -6.29
N SER A 458 -26.71 23.49 -5.55
CA SER A 458 -27.61 24.18 -4.63
C SER A 458 -27.09 24.27 -3.19
N LYS A 459 -25.90 23.69 -2.91
CA LYS A 459 -25.28 23.65 -1.58
C LYS A 459 -24.20 24.72 -1.42
N THR A 460 -24.01 25.13 -0.18
CA THR A 460 -22.96 26.11 0.17
C THR A 460 -21.61 25.43 0.37
N LEU A 461 -20.51 26.18 0.26
CA LEU A 461 -19.15 25.63 0.41
C LEU A 461 -18.94 24.87 1.75
N PRO A 462 -19.40 25.36 2.92
CA PRO A 462 -19.27 24.62 4.18
C PRO A 462 -20.08 23.31 4.21
N GLU A 463 -21.22 23.23 3.52
CA GLU A 463 -22.01 21.99 3.43
C GLU A 463 -21.35 20.94 2.52
N LEU A 464 -20.47 21.38 1.62
CA LEU A 464 -19.66 20.52 0.75
C LEU A 464 -18.33 20.12 1.37
N MET A 465 -18.06 20.54 2.62
CA MET A 465 -16.88 20.17 3.38
C MET A 465 -17.30 19.32 4.58
N LEU A 466 -16.79 18.10 4.64
CA LEU A 466 -17.00 17.20 5.76
C LEU A 466 -15.99 17.50 6.87
N ARG A 467 -16.35 17.12 8.09
CA ARG A 467 -15.40 17.11 9.20
C ARG A 467 -14.33 16.04 8.97
N GLY A 468 -13.11 16.31 9.43
CA GLY A 468 -11.97 15.40 9.21
C GLY A 468 -12.09 14.04 9.92
N ASP A 469 -12.92 13.94 10.96
CA ASP A 469 -13.20 12.68 11.68
C ASP A 469 -14.06 11.69 10.89
N ILE A 470 -14.70 12.13 9.80
CA ILE A 470 -15.46 11.25 8.89
C ILE A 470 -14.50 10.42 8.02
N SER A 471 -13.35 10.97 7.64
CA SER A 471 -12.30 10.26 6.89
C SER A 471 -11.30 9.55 7.80
N PHE A 472 -11.76 8.99 8.92
CA PHE A 472 -10.90 8.25 9.83
C PHE A 472 -10.20 7.10 9.09
N GLY A 473 -8.88 6.95 9.28
CA GLY A 473 -8.08 5.91 8.62
C GLY A 473 -7.67 6.23 7.18
N ALA A 474 -8.03 7.40 6.63
CA ALA A 474 -7.67 7.76 5.25
C ALA A 474 -6.15 7.86 5.03
N GLU A 475 -5.40 8.33 6.03
CA GLU A 475 -3.95 8.46 5.96
C GLU A 475 -3.25 7.11 5.81
N GLU A 476 -3.77 6.07 6.47
CA GLU A 476 -3.25 4.70 6.39
C GLU A 476 -3.70 4.00 5.10
N PHE A 477 -4.98 4.15 4.72
CA PHE A 477 -5.53 3.49 3.54
C PHE A 477 -4.97 4.04 2.22
N PHE A 478 -4.76 5.36 2.14
CA PHE A 478 -4.24 6.05 0.96
C PHE A 478 -2.74 6.40 1.05
N GLU A 479 -2.00 5.75 1.95
CA GLU A 479 -0.58 6.00 2.19
C GLU A 479 0.24 5.84 0.89
N ASN A 480 -0.12 4.86 0.07
CA ASN A 480 0.59 4.51 -1.16
C ASN A 480 0.45 5.57 -2.25
N GLU A 481 -0.77 6.09 -2.42
CA GLU A 481 -1.12 7.14 -3.37
C GLU A 481 -0.45 8.46 -2.95
N ALA A 482 -0.44 8.74 -1.65
CA ALA A 482 0.27 9.87 -1.08
C ALA A 482 1.80 9.77 -1.31
N LYS A 483 2.39 8.59 -1.15
CA LYS A 483 3.81 8.34 -1.47
C LYS A 483 4.14 8.58 -2.94
N MET A 484 3.22 8.32 -3.88
CA MET A 484 3.44 8.65 -5.29
C MET A 484 3.52 10.16 -5.52
N ALA A 485 2.70 10.96 -4.83
CA ALA A 485 2.80 12.42 -4.86
C ALA A 485 4.13 12.91 -4.25
N THR A 486 4.51 12.35 -3.11
CA THR A 486 5.80 12.64 -2.45
C THR A 486 6.98 12.24 -3.34
N ARG A 487 6.89 11.15 -4.11
CA ARG A 487 7.90 10.78 -5.11
C ARG A 487 8.10 11.85 -6.16
N LEU A 488 7.02 12.37 -6.76
CA LEU A 488 7.16 13.42 -7.77
C LEU A 488 7.72 14.71 -7.15
N ALA A 489 7.29 15.06 -5.94
CA ALA A 489 7.84 16.20 -5.20
C ALA A 489 9.34 16.03 -4.89
N ASN A 490 9.77 14.82 -4.53
CA ASN A 490 11.17 14.47 -4.28
C ASN A 490 12.00 14.53 -5.56
N PHE A 491 11.47 14.04 -6.69
CA PHE A 491 12.12 14.13 -7.99
C PHE A 491 12.38 15.59 -8.38
N ILE A 492 11.34 16.45 -8.32
CA ILE A 492 11.49 17.87 -8.64
C ILE A 492 12.51 18.51 -7.68
N SER A 493 12.45 18.17 -6.40
CA SER A 493 13.37 18.72 -5.40
C SER A 493 14.82 18.33 -5.65
N ALA A 494 15.06 17.06 -6.00
CA ALA A 494 16.38 16.56 -6.35
C ALA A 494 16.89 17.26 -7.61
N PHE A 495 16.07 17.34 -8.67
CA PHE A 495 16.47 17.96 -9.93
C PHE A 495 16.81 19.44 -9.77
N LEU A 496 15.99 20.22 -9.06
CA LEU A 496 16.20 21.66 -8.85
C LEU A 496 17.35 22.00 -7.88
N GLN A 497 17.87 21.04 -7.12
CA GLN A 497 18.99 21.23 -6.20
C GLN A 497 20.32 20.71 -6.75
N ILE A 498 20.29 19.66 -7.57
CA ILE A 498 21.50 18.96 -8.04
C ILE A 498 21.83 19.32 -9.50
N SER A 499 20.82 19.45 -10.35
CA SER A 499 21.05 19.71 -11.78
C SER A 499 21.27 21.19 -12.01
N ASP A 500 22.49 21.58 -12.39
CA ASP A 500 22.81 22.93 -12.84
C ASP A 500 22.91 22.98 -14.38
N PRO A 501 21.97 23.65 -15.08
CA PRO A 501 22.00 23.79 -16.54
C PRO A 501 23.20 24.57 -17.07
N LEU A 502 23.87 25.36 -16.22
CA LEU A 502 25.04 26.15 -16.58
C LEU A 502 26.36 25.40 -16.33
N GLU A 503 26.29 24.17 -15.79
CA GLU A 503 27.49 23.37 -15.52
C GLU A 503 28.25 23.04 -16.81
N VAL A 504 29.54 23.34 -16.81
CA VAL A 504 30.43 23.07 -17.96
C VAL A 504 31.24 21.82 -17.69
N TYR A 505 31.00 20.78 -18.47
CA TYR A 505 31.79 19.56 -18.42
C TYR A 505 32.99 19.61 -19.37
N SER A 506 34.07 18.94 -19.00
CA SER A 506 35.19 18.66 -19.89
C SER A 506 34.77 17.69 -21.01
N GLY A 507 35.15 17.98 -22.25
CA GLY A 507 34.92 17.09 -23.41
C GLY A 507 33.59 17.36 -24.12
N LYS A 508 32.88 16.28 -24.50
CA LYS A 508 31.64 16.35 -25.30
C LYS A 508 30.36 16.36 -24.48
N ARG A 509 30.45 16.18 -23.16
CA ARG A 509 29.27 16.09 -22.29
C ARG A 509 28.58 17.45 -22.19
N VAL A 510 27.25 17.42 -22.11
CA VAL A 510 26.39 18.60 -21.95
C VAL A 510 25.58 18.44 -20.67
N ALA A 511 25.36 19.54 -19.95
CA ALA A 511 24.47 19.58 -18.81
C ALA A 511 23.01 19.40 -19.21
N ASP A 512 22.23 18.85 -18.30
CA ASP A 512 20.79 18.70 -18.49
C ASP A 512 20.12 20.08 -18.48
N ARG A 513 19.14 20.26 -19.37
CA ARG A 513 18.38 21.51 -19.48
C ARG A 513 17.38 21.65 -18.32
N PRO A 514 16.88 22.87 -18.07
CA PRO A 514 15.78 23.05 -17.14
C PRO A 514 14.57 22.19 -17.53
N LEU A 515 13.74 21.84 -16.53
CA LEU A 515 12.53 21.04 -16.71
C LEU A 515 11.61 21.70 -17.74
N THR A 516 11.15 20.91 -18.71
CA THR A 516 10.24 21.37 -19.76
C THR A 516 8.77 21.15 -19.36
N GLU A 517 7.86 21.86 -20.05
CA GLU A 517 6.42 21.69 -19.85
C GLU A 517 5.99 20.24 -20.06
N ASP A 518 6.46 19.61 -21.14
CA ASP A 518 6.06 18.25 -21.53
C ASP A 518 6.57 17.20 -20.52
N GLN A 519 7.76 17.40 -19.93
CA GLN A 519 8.26 16.54 -18.85
C GLN A 519 7.37 16.61 -17.61
N MET A 520 6.95 17.82 -17.21
CA MET A 520 6.10 18.01 -16.03
C MET A 520 4.66 17.55 -16.26
N ILE A 521 4.13 17.77 -17.45
CA ILE A 521 2.83 17.25 -17.92
C ILE A 521 2.86 15.72 -17.89
N GLY A 522 3.89 15.11 -18.47
CA GLY A 522 4.06 13.65 -18.49
C GLY A 522 4.19 13.05 -17.09
N GLU A 523 4.98 13.66 -16.21
CA GLU A 523 5.12 13.20 -14.82
C GLU A 523 3.80 13.28 -14.04
N THR A 524 3.03 14.37 -14.22
CA THR A 524 1.73 14.53 -13.57
C THR A 524 0.71 13.52 -14.10
N LEU A 525 0.69 13.30 -15.41
CA LEU A 525 -0.17 12.32 -16.06
C LEU A 525 0.15 10.89 -15.61
N ALA A 526 1.42 10.57 -15.44
CA ALA A 526 1.90 9.26 -15.01
C ALA A 526 1.42 8.85 -13.60
N LEU A 527 1.07 9.81 -12.74
CA LEU A 527 0.46 9.52 -11.43
C LEU A 527 -0.94 8.92 -11.60
N VAL A 528 -1.77 9.52 -12.46
CA VAL A 528 -3.16 9.06 -12.72
C VAL A 528 -3.18 7.76 -13.52
N LEU A 529 -2.23 7.59 -14.44
CA LEU A 529 -2.08 6.36 -15.23
C LEU A 529 -1.56 5.18 -14.42
N GLY A 530 -0.65 5.44 -13.47
CA GLY A 530 0.01 4.39 -12.69
C GLY A 530 -0.83 3.80 -11.56
N ASP A 531 -1.87 4.51 -11.10
CA ASP A 531 -2.70 4.07 -9.98
C ASP A 531 -4.21 4.26 -10.27
N THR A 532 -4.98 3.17 -10.12
CA THR A 532 -6.42 3.17 -10.35
C THR A 532 -7.20 3.94 -9.28
N LYS A 533 -6.67 4.12 -8.06
CA LYS A 533 -7.33 4.86 -6.97
C LYS A 533 -7.17 6.38 -7.09
N ILE A 534 -6.10 6.85 -7.74
CA ILE A 534 -5.88 8.29 -7.98
C ILE A 534 -6.84 8.77 -9.08
N TRP A 535 -7.78 9.65 -8.73
CA TRP A 535 -8.73 10.23 -9.68
C TRP A 535 -8.18 11.46 -10.39
N THR A 536 -7.46 12.30 -9.65
CA THR A 536 -6.83 13.51 -10.18
C THR A 536 -5.45 13.69 -9.57
N ALA A 537 -4.52 14.19 -10.36
CA ALA A 537 -3.20 14.61 -9.89
C ALA A 537 -2.86 15.98 -10.45
N GLY A 538 -2.20 16.83 -9.66
CA GLY A 538 -1.78 18.15 -10.08
C GLY A 538 -0.41 18.52 -9.57
N THR A 539 0.41 19.15 -10.41
CA THR A 539 1.68 19.75 -9.98
C THR A 539 1.54 21.26 -10.03
N PHE A 540 1.50 21.91 -8.88
CA PHE A 540 1.21 23.33 -8.74
C PHE A 540 2.47 24.12 -8.42
N TRP A 541 2.94 24.93 -9.36
CA TRP A 541 4.11 25.80 -9.16
C TRP A 541 3.71 27.12 -8.54
N ASP A 542 4.53 27.63 -7.61
CA ASP A 542 4.35 29.00 -7.10
C ASP A 542 4.71 30.04 -8.17
N ARG A 543 4.28 31.28 -7.94
CA ARG A 543 4.41 32.37 -8.92
C ARG A 543 5.85 32.58 -9.37
N ASN A 544 6.07 32.60 -10.69
CA ASN A 544 7.37 32.79 -11.34
C ASN A 544 8.43 31.76 -10.90
N LYS A 545 8.02 30.54 -10.49
CA LYS A 545 8.95 29.47 -10.10
C LYS A 545 9.24 28.47 -11.21
N PHE A 546 8.39 28.42 -12.24
CA PHE A 546 8.63 27.61 -13.43
C PHE A 546 9.29 28.46 -14.54
N THR A 547 10.14 27.84 -15.36
CA THR A 547 10.89 28.54 -16.40
C THR A 547 9.96 29.17 -17.44
N ASN A 548 10.19 30.45 -17.76
CA ASN A 548 9.44 31.20 -18.78
C ASN A 548 7.90 31.25 -18.58
N ARG A 549 7.39 31.00 -17.37
CA ARG A 549 5.96 31.06 -17.04
C ARG A 549 5.71 31.77 -15.70
N THR A 550 4.60 32.52 -15.64
CA THR A 550 4.16 33.17 -14.39
C THR A 550 3.44 32.20 -13.46
N PHE A 551 2.53 31.42 -14.04
CA PHE A 551 1.83 30.32 -13.40
C PHE A 551 1.95 29.09 -14.31
N PHE A 552 2.07 27.92 -13.69
CA PHE A 552 2.12 26.64 -14.39
C PHE A 552 1.57 25.59 -13.44
N ALA A 553 0.51 24.92 -13.87
CA ALA A 553 -0.25 23.99 -13.04
C ALA A 553 -0.86 22.87 -13.88
N PRO A 554 -0.05 21.91 -14.39
CA PRO A 554 -0.59 20.71 -15.01
C PRO A 554 -1.49 19.96 -14.03
N TYR A 555 -2.70 19.66 -14.46
CA TYR A 555 -3.74 18.96 -13.72
C TYR A 555 -4.32 17.86 -14.59
N ALA A 556 -4.01 16.61 -14.23
CA ALA A 556 -4.46 15.40 -14.90
C ALA A 556 -5.66 14.80 -14.16
N TYR A 557 -6.65 14.30 -14.89
CA TYR A 557 -7.81 13.63 -14.31
C TYR A 557 -8.40 12.58 -15.24
N LYS A 558 -9.09 11.61 -14.64
CA LYS A 558 -9.90 10.61 -15.35
C LYS A 558 -11.38 10.76 -15.00
N THR A 559 -12.25 10.42 -15.94
CA THR A 559 -13.72 10.54 -15.77
C THR A 559 -14.38 9.21 -15.42
N GLN A 560 -13.76 8.10 -15.80
CA GLN A 560 -14.26 6.74 -15.59
C GLN A 560 -13.09 5.87 -15.11
N LEU A 561 -13.42 4.74 -14.46
CA LEU A 561 -12.42 3.75 -14.07
C LEU A 561 -11.98 2.92 -15.27
N ASN A 562 -10.73 2.45 -15.26
CA ASN A 562 -10.14 1.57 -16.29
C ASN A 562 -10.23 2.10 -17.73
N THR A 563 -10.16 3.42 -17.93
CA THR A 563 -10.16 4.01 -19.28
C THR A 563 -8.76 4.05 -19.89
N ARG A 564 -8.72 4.13 -21.23
CA ARG A 564 -7.51 4.48 -22.01
C ARG A 564 -7.48 5.96 -22.41
N ASN A 565 -8.52 6.70 -22.06
CA ASN A 565 -8.70 8.11 -22.37
C ASN A 565 -8.52 8.93 -21.10
N PHE A 566 -7.61 9.90 -21.16
CA PHE A 566 -7.23 10.76 -20.05
C PHE A 566 -7.30 12.22 -20.46
N LYS A 567 -7.52 13.09 -19.48
CA LYS A 567 -7.60 14.53 -19.69
C LYS A 567 -6.55 15.22 -18.84
N LEU A 568 -5.95 16.25 -19.42
CA LEU A 568 -4.97 17.07 -18.77
C LEU A 568 -5.21 18.53 -19.14
N GLU A 569 -5.18 19.41 -18.15
CA GLU A 569 -5.26 20.84 -18.39
C GLU A 569 -4.26 21.62 -17.53
N ASP A 570 -3.79 22.75 -18.04
CA ASP A 570 -3.02 23.70 -17.25
C ASP A 570 -3.99 24.69 -16.56
N LEU A 571 -4.10 24.61 -15.23
CA LEU A 571 -4.99 25.47 -14.45
C LEU A 571 -4.56 26.94 -14.45
N ALA A 572 -3.36 27.27 -14.94
CA ALA A 572 -2.93 28.66 -15.15
C ALA A 572 -3.84 29.44 -16.12
N ARG A 573 -4.68 28.74 -16.91
CA ARG A 573 -5.69 29.28 -17.81
C ARG A 573 -6.86 29.97 -17.09
N LEU A 574 -7.13 29.60 -15.83
CA LEU A 574 -8.29 30.07 -15.09
C LEU A 574 -8.02 31.50 -14.58
N ASN A 575 -8.58 32.49 -15.28
CA ASN A 575 -8.39 33.91 -14.98
C ASN A 575 -9.29 34.43 -13.85
N LYS A 576 -10.26 33.64 -13.36
CA LYS A 576 -11.11 34.08 -12.23
C LYS A 576 -10.32 34.01 -10.94
N THR A 577 -10.38 35.08 -10.15
CA THR A 577 -9.63 35.21 -8.89
C THR A 577 -9.85 34.04 -7.93
N ASP A 578 -11.06 33.47 -7.92
CA ASP A 578 -11.45 32.39 -6.98
C ASP A 578 -11.08 30.99 -7.49
N GLU A 579 -10.77 30.86 -8.78
CA GLU A 579 -10.40 29.60 -9.43
C GLU A 579 -8.88 29.38 -9.47
N ILE A 580 -8.08 30.36 -9.04
CA ILE A 580 -6.62 30.26 -9.01
C ILE A 580 -6.18 29.21 -7.99
N TYR A 581 -5.41 28.22 -8.46
CA TYR A 581 -4.93 27.09 -7.64
C TYR A 581 -4.11 27.51 -6.42
N THR A 582 -3.43 28.67 -6.46
CA THR A 582 -2.64 29.19 -5.33
C THR A 582 -3.49 29.62 -4.13
N ARG A 583 -4.81 29.78 -4.30
CA ARG A 583 -5.74 30.09 -3.21
C ARG A 583 -6.34 28.86 -2.54
N LYS A 584 -6.07 27.66 -3.06
CA LYS A 584 -6.54 26.42 -2.42
C LYS A 584 -5.92 26.29 -1.03
N SER A 585 -6.72 25.79 -0.08
CA SER A 585 -6.34 25.69 1.34
C SER A 585 -5.04 24.92 1.55
N TYR A 586 -4.88 23.77 0.88
CA TYR A 586 -3.68 22.94 0.96
C TYR A 586 -2.42 23.65 0.40
N PHE A 587 -2.56 24.47 -0.65
CA PHE A 587 -1.43 25.23 -1.21
C PHE A 587 -1.00 26.33 -0.25
N GLN A 588 -1.95 27.08 0.31
CA GLN A 588 -1.66 28.15 1.26
C GLN A 588 -1.05 27.61 2.56
N ALA A 589 -1.60 26.51 3.09
CA ALA A 589 -1.10 25.87 4.31
C ALA A 589 0.38 25.45 4.17
N LEU A 590 0.72 24.76 3.07
CA LEU A 590 2.10 24.34 2.81
C LEU A 590 3.04 25.53 2.53
N LYS A 591 2.59 26.52 1.76
CA LYS A 591 3.37 27.73 1.49
C LYS A 591 3.69 28.51 2.77
N GLN A 592 2.71 28.63 3.68
CA GLN A 592 2.90 29.28 4.98
C GLN A 592 3.82 28.47 5.90
N ARG A 593 3.63 27.14 5.97
CA ARG A 593 4.47 26.23 6.77
C ARG A 593 5.94 26.33 6.36
N TRP A 594 6.23 26.37 5.06
CA TRP A 594 7.58 26.33 4.51
C TRP A 594 8.11 27.70 4.05
N ALA A 595 7.59 28.79 4.61
CA ALA A 595 8.03 30.13 4.25
C ALA A 595 9.45 30.45 4.75
N THR A 596 9.87 29.90 5.90
CA THR A 596 11.12 30.27 6.58
C THR A 596 11.96 29.10 7.10
N ASN A 597 11.34 28.05 7.64
CA ASN A 597 12.06 26.93 8.28
C ASN A 597 12.13 25.71 7.35
N PHE A 598 13.34 25.15 7.16
CA PHE A 598 13.60 23.96 6.33
C PHE A 598 14.42 22.87 7.07
N ASP A 599 14.58 23.00 8.38
CA ASP A 599 15.43 22.08 9.16
C ASP A 599 14.78 20.72 9.40
N GLN A 600 13.45 20.66 9.33
CA GLN A 600 12.69 19.41 9.42
C GLN A 600 12.82 18.55 8.16
N LEU A 601 13.28 19.09 7.02
CA LEU A 601 13.34 18.33 5.78
C LEU A 601 14.35 17.17 5.86
N GLU A 602 13.97 16.04 5.28
CA GLU A 602 14.82 14.87 5.18
C GLU A 602 16.00 15.15 4.25
N LYS A 603 17.18 14.66 4.65
CA LYS A 603 18.42 14.83 3.90
C LYS A 603 18.79 13.50 3.25
N TYR A 604 18.72 13.45 1.93
CA TYR A 604 19.04 12.27 1.14
C TYR A 604 20.42 12.42 0.50
N TYR A 605 21.29 11.44 0.74
CA TYR A 605 22.66 11.42 0.22
C TYR A 605 22.76 10.49 -0.98
N MET A 606 23.49 10.90 -2.02
CA MET A 606 23.64 10.11 -3.23
C MET A 606 25.12 9.97 -3.61
N LYS A 607 25.54 8.74 -3.90
CA LYS A 607 26.85 8.43 -4.48
C LYS A 607 26.66 8.15 -5.96
N ILE A 608 26.69 9.21 -6.77
CA ILE A 608 26.43 9.12 -8.20
C ILE A 608 27.71 8.74 -8.96
N LYS A 609 27.62 7.66 -9.75
CA LYS A 609 28.64 7.21 -10.70
C LYS A 609 28.05 7.27 -12.12
N ILE A 610 28.63 8.12 -12.95
CA ILE A 610 28.21 8.33 -14.33
C ILE A 610 29.20 7.69 -15.30
N ARG A 611 28.78 7.37 -16.52
CA ARG A 611 29.69 6.94 -17.58
C ARG A 611 30.71 8.02 -17.94
N PHE A 612 31.93 7.61 -18.27
CA PHE A 612 33.01 8.51 -18.68
C PHE A 612 32.81 9.06 -20.10
N ASN A 613 32.46 8.18 -21.06
CA ASN A 613 32.34 8.50 -22.49
C ASN A 613 31.01 7.96 -23.08
N GLU A 614 30.76 8.32 -24.34
CA GLU A 614 29.57 7.88 -25.11
C GLU A 614 29.47 6.35 -25.23
N THR A 615 30.61 5.64 -25.28
CA THR A 615 30.67 4.18 -25.41
C THR A 615 30.41 3.43 -24.11
N GLY A 616 30.63 4.07 -22.95
CA GLY A 616 30.33 3.49 -21.64
C GLY A 616 31.40 2.51 -21.12
N GLU A 617 32.69 2.72 -21.40
CA GLU A 617 33.73 1.75 -21.02
C GLU A 617 34.01 1.70 -19.51
N HIS A 618 33.87 2.83 -18.81
CA HIS A 618 34.16 2.96 -17.38
C HIS A 618 33.28 4.00 -16.71
N LEU A 619 33.01 3.76 -15.42
CA LEU A 619 32.29 4.67 -14.54
C LEU A 619 33.25 5.68 -13.89
N LYS A 620 32.84 6.95 -13.86
CA LYS A 620 33.49 8.04 -13.12
C LYS A 620 32.55 8.53 -12.01
N LYS A 621 33.09 8.88 -10.85
CA LYS A 621 32.34 9.57 -9.79
C LYS A 621 31.87 10.95 -10.28
N TYR A 622 30.63 11.32 -9.96
CA TYR A 622 30.17 12.69 -10.15
C TYR A 622 30.81 13.60 -9.09
N GLU A 623 31.58 14.59 -9.52
CA GLU A 623 32.47 15.40 -8.67
C GLU A 623 31.80 16.66 -8.11
N HIS A 624 30.51 16.86 -8.35
CA HIS A 624 29.76 18.02 -7.86
C HIS A 624 29.47 17.91 -6.36
N TYR A 625 29.57 19.03 -5.63
CA TYR A 625 29.18 19.13 -4.22
C TYR A 625 28.13 20.23 -4.05
N PRO A 626 27.10 20.03 -3.23
CA PRO A 626 26.87 18.90 -2.33
C PRO A 626 26.29 17.64 -3.01
N ASN A 627 26.66 16.46 -2.49
CA ASN A 627 26.14 15.16 -2.93
C ASN A 627 24.84 14.76 -2.20
N TYR A 628 24.04 15.73 -1.79
CA TYR A 628 22.78 15.51 -1.10
C TYR A 628 21.74 16.55 -1.51
N TYR A 629 20.47 16.23 -1.33
CA TYR A 629 19.36 17.17 -1.44
C TYR A 629 18.46 17.08 -0.21
N ARG A 630 17.71 18.15 0.05
CA ARG A 630 16.67 18.16 1.08
C ARG A 630 15.30 18.01 0.43
N ALA A 631 14.45 17.14 0.96
CA ALA A 631 13.11 16.95 0.44
C ALA A 631 12.08 16.59 1.52
N ALA A 632 10.81 16.61 1.13
CA ALA A 632 9.70 16.28 2.02
C ALA A 632 9.59 14.76 2.23
N ASN A 633 9.17 14.36 3.42
CA ASN A 633 8.68 13.02 3.70
C ASN A 633 7.14 13.06 3.70
N LEU A 634 6.49 11.91 3.86
CA LEU A 634 5.03 11.80 3.95
C LEU A 634 4.45 12.71 5.06
N ASP A 635 5.11 12.78 6.22
CA ASP A 635 4.67 13.60 7.37
C ASP A 635 4.77 15.12 7.13
N HIS A 636 5.53 15.53 6.12
CA HIS A 636 5.68 16.93 5.72
C HIS A 636 4.58 17.40 4.77
N GLY A 637 3.76 16.46 4.27
CA GLY A 637 2.60 16.75 3.44
C GLY A 637 1.44 17.34 4.22
N TYR A 638 0.33 17.53 3.51
CA TYR A 638 -0.92 18.05 4.04
C TYR A 638 -2.10 17.26 3.49
N TRP A 639 -2.89 16.68 4.39
CA TRP A 639 -4.17 16.06 4.07
C TRP A 639 -5.30 17.09 4.20
N THR A 640 -6.15 17.19 3.17
CA THR A 640 -7.36 18.01 3.26
C THR A 640 -8.44 17.30 4.06
N THR A 641 -9.34 18.07 4.68
CA THR A 641 -10.64 17.51 5.08
C THR A 641 -11.40 17.05 3.84
N PRO A 642 -12.25 16.01 3.92
CA PRO A 642 -12.98 15.55 2.75
C PRO A 642 -13.94 16.62 2.23
N TYR A 643 -14.02 16.78 0.93
CA TYR A 643 -14.93 17.73 0.30
C TYR A 643 -15.53 17.15 -0.98
N PHE A 644 -16.68 17.65 -1.39
CA PHE A 644 -17.32 17.23 -2.63
C PHE A 644 -16.84 18.12 -3.79
N ASP A 645 -16.23 17.51 -4.81
CA ASP A 645 -15.72 18.24 -5.98
C ASP A 645 -16.77 18.34 -7.09
N CYS A 646 -17.43 19.50 -7.20
CA CYS A 646 -18.55 19.70 -8.12
C CYS A 646 -18.15 20.13 -9.54
N ASN A 647 -16.92 20.63 -9.69
CA ASN A 647 -16.44 21.16 -10.96
C ASN A 647 -15.54 20.15 -11.69
N GLY A 648 -15.03 19.13 -11.00
CA GLY A 648 -14.26 18.04 -11.58
C GLY A 648 -15.00 16.70 -11.50
N THR A 649 -14.67 15.93 -10.48
CA THR A 649 -14.97 14.49 -10.36
C THR A 649 -16.42 14.17 -9.99
N ASN A 650 -17.17 15.11 -9.40
CA ASN A 650 -18.53 14.92 -8.85
C ASN A 650 -18.59 13.82 -7.79
N LYS A 651 -17.56 13.76 -6.94
CA LYS A 651 -17.40 12.76 -5.87
C LYS A 651 -16.97 13.43 -4.57
N TRP A 652 -17.19 12.73 -3.47
CA TRP A 652 -16.51 13.04 -2.21
C TRP A 652 -15.05 12.62 -2.32
N VAL A 653 -14.16 13.59 -2.13
CA VAL A 653 -12.73 13.38 -2.33
C VAL A 653 -11.92 13.81 -1.13
N ILE A 654 -10.76 13.17 -1.00
CA ILE A 654 -9.69 13.59 -0.10
C ILE A 654 -8.43 13.84 -0.91
N THR A 655 -7.73 14.94 -0.59
CA THR A 655 -6.55 15.37 -1.32
C THR A 655 -5.34 15.36 -0.40
N TYR A 656 -4.27 14.71 -0.84
CA TYR A 656 -2.96 14.80 -0.21
C TYR A 656 -2.06 15.71 -1.06
N ALA A 657 -1.37 16.65 -0.41
CA ALA A 657 -0.43 17.55 -1.06
C ALA A 657 0.97 17.44 -0.44
N SER A 658 2.00 17.24 -1.28
CA SER A 658 3.41 17.18 -0.90
C SER A 658 4.17 18.39 -1.45
N PRO A 659 4.92 19.13 -0.61
CA PRO A 659 5.70 20.29 -1.07
C PRO A 659 7.01 19.86 -1.75
N PHE A 660 7.48 20.68 -2.70
CA PHE A 660 8.80 20.52 -3.31
C PHE A 660 9.59 21.83 -3.29
N PHE A 661 10.92 21.67 -3.27
CA PHE A 661 11.87 22.75 -2.97
C PHE A 661 12.93 22.88 -4.06
N GLY A 662 13.52 24.06 -4.18
CA GLY A 662 14.63 24.29 -5.10
C GLY A 662 15.61 25.28 -4.54
N TRP A 663 16.83 25.25 -5.05
CA TRP A 663 17.85 26.22 -4.66
C TRP A 663 17.58 27.58 -5.30
N ASP A 664 17.62 28.65 -4.51
CA ASP A 664 17.59 30.03 -5.01
C ASP A 664 19.03 30.56 -5.04
N SER A 665 19.60 30.69 -6.25
CA SER A 665 20.98 31.16 -6.44
C SER A 665 21.19 32.60 -5.98
N LEU A 666 20.16 33.45 -6.01
CA LEU A 666 20.26 34.84 -5.59
C LEU A 666 20.30 34.99 -4.07
N LYS A 667 19.51 34.17 -3.36
CA LYS A 667 19.42 34.22 -1.89
C LYS A 667 20.30 33.19 -1.20
N VAL A 668 20.97 32.32 -1.96
CA VAL A 668 21.82 31.22 -1.50
C VAL A 668 21.12 30.40 -0.40
N LYS A 669 19.85 30.08 -0.64
CA LYS A 669 19.03 29.31 0.31
C LYS A 669 18.02 28.44 -0.41
N LEU A 670 17.56 27.41 0.31
CA LEU A 670 16.44 26.59 -0.12
C LEU A 670 15.15 27.43 -0.13
N GLU A 671 14.32 27.22 -1.14
CA GLU A 671 13.07 27.93 -1.32
C GLU A 671 11.94 26.96 -1.70
N PHE A 672 10.75 27.19 -1.15
CA PHE A 672 9.52 26.54 -1.59
C PHE A 672 9.22 26.91 -3.06
N LYS A 673 9.06 25.91 -3.92
CA LYS A 673 8.78 26.11 -5.36
C LYS A 673 7.35 25.74 -5.75
N GLY A 674 6.70 24.87 -5.00
CA GLY A 674 5.34 24.44 -5.29
C GLY A 674 4.95 23.17 -4.53
N ILE A 675 3.85 22.55 -4.96
CA ILE A 675 3.33 21.30 -4.39
C ILE A 675 2.91 20.32 -5.50
N VAL A 676 2.93 19.03 -5.18
CA VAL A 676 2.27 17.97 -5.95
C VAL A 676 1.07 17.51 -5.14
N ALA A 677 -0.11 17.45 -5.74
CA ALA A 677 -1.33 16.99 -5.08
C ALA A 677 -1.95 15.81 -5.81
N VAL A 678 -2.45 14.85 -5.05
CA VAL A 678 -3.25 13.71 -5.55
C VAL A 678 -4.57 13.66 -4.80
N THR A 679 -5.62 13.29 -5.53
CA THR A 679 -6.99 13.27 -5.03
C THR A 679 -7.58 11.89 -5.23
N MET A 680 -8.14 11.34 -4.15
CA MET A 680 -8.70 9.99 -4.08
C MET A 680 -10.20 10.06 -3.72
N ASP A 681 -10.94 9.00 -4.08
CA ASP A 681 -12.37 8.88 -3.75
C ASP A 681 -12.54 8.44 -2.29
N MET A 682 -13.14 9.30 -1.48
CA MET A 682 -13.32 9.06 -0.04
C MET A 682 -14.22 7.85 0.22
N LEU A 683 -15.16 7.55 -0.67
CA LEU A 683 -16.12 6.44 -0.50
C LEU A 683 -15.48 5.05 -0.68
N GLN A 684 -14.19 4.97 -1.00
CA GLN A 684 -13.44 3.71 -0.98
C GLN A 684 -12.99 3.31 0.43
N LEU A 685 -13.08 4.20 1.41
CA LEU A 685 -12.72 3.92 2.80
C LEU A 685 -13.75 3.01 3.46
N ASP A 686 -13.29 2.15 4.37
CA ASP A 686 -14.16 1.38 5.24
C ASP A 686 -14.55 2.22 6.48
N ILE A 687 -15.83 2.13 6.88
CA ILE A 687 -16.30 2.78 8.09
C ILE A 687 -15.96 1.93 9.31
N ASN A 688 -15.22 2.51 10.28
CA ASN A 688 -14.98 1.86 11.56
C ASN A 688 -15.99 2.32 12.62
N GLN A 689 -16.97 1.48 12.92
CA GLN A 689 -18.02 1.74 13.91
C GLN A 689 -17.69 1.27 15.34
N CYS A 690 -16.57 0.54 15.50
CA CYS A 690 -16.22 -0.06 16.78
C CYS A 690 -15.76 0.97 17.81
N ASP A 691 -15.77 0.54 19.07
CA ASP A 691 -15.24 1.34 20.18
C ASP A 691 -13.76 1.65 19.97
N ASP A 692 -13.36 2.90 20.23
CA ASP A 692 -11.95 3.31 20.25
C ASP A 692 -11.72 4.36 21.35
N LYS A 693 -10.47 4.77 21.54
CA LYS A 693 -10.06 5.75 22.54
C LYS A 693 -10.78 7.08 22.32
N PHE A 694 -11.18 7.73 23.42
CA PHE A 694 -11.93 8.99 23.39
C PHE A 694 -11.22 10.09 22.58
N TYR A 695 -9.90 10.19 22.66
CA TYR A 695 -9.11 11.22 21.98
C TYR A 695 -8.89 11.00 20.48
N LYS A 696 -9.21 9.81 19.95
CA LYS A 696 -9.09 9.56 18.51
C LYS A 696 -10.31 10.14 17.77
N PRO A 697 -10.09 10.99 16.75
CA PRO A 697 -11.17 11.60 15.99
C PRO A 697 -11.72 10.61 14.96
N ASN A 698 -12.78 9.89 15.33
CA ASN A 698 -13.57 9.04 14.43
C ASN A 698 -15.05 9.40 14.65
N ALA A 699 -15.72 9.89 13.60
CA ALA A 699 -17.12 10.28 13.67
C ALA A 699 -18.07 9.09 13.90
N PHE A 700 -17.64 7.89 13.51
CA PHE A 700 -18.47 6.67 13.51
C PHE A 700 -18.20 5.76 14.70
N LYS A 701 -17.22 6.06 15.56
CA LYS A 701 -16.92 5.23 16.74
C LYS A 701 -18.13 5.13 17.67
N ASP A 702 -18.26 4.00 18.37
CA ASP A 702 -19.35 3.73 19.33
C ASP A 702 -20.76 3.66 18.68
N THR A 703 -20.87 3.65 17.35
CA THR A 703 -22.16 3.55 16.63
C THR A 703 -22.61 2.12 16.35
N HIS A 704 -21.77 1.13 16.65
CA HIS A 704 -22.09 -0.28 16.43
C HIS A 704 -23.29 -0.77 17.26
N LYS A 705 -23.91 -1.85 16.79
CA LYS A 705 -25.12 -2.45 17.37
C LYS A 705 -24.87 -3.79 18.07
N CYS A 706 -23.61 -4.19 18.25
CA CYS A 706 -23.26 -5.33 19.08
C CYS A 706 -23.77 -5.19 20.53
N ASP A 707 -24.22 -6.30 21.12
CA ASP A 707 -24.61 -6.34 22.53
C ASP A 707 -23.39 -6.14 23.45
N ARG A 708 -23.34 -4.98 24.11
CA ARG A 708 -22.19 -4.56 24.94
C ARG A 708 -21.95 -5.45 26.17
N LYS A 709 -22.93 -6.25 26.60
CA LYS A 709 -22.77 -7.14 27.77
C LYS A 709 -22.05 -8.43 27.38
N THR A 710 -22.45 -9.03 26.27
CA THR A 710 -22.04 -10.39 25.89
C THR A 710 -21.01 -10.43 24.77
N SER A 711 -20.88 -9.36 23.98
CA SER A 711 -20.00 -9.28 22.81
C SER A 711 -19.18 -7.97 22.76
N TYR A 712 -18.17 -7.94 21.90
CA TYR A 712 -17.38 -6.76 21.56
C TYR A 712 -17.23 -6.63 20.05
N CYS A 713 -16.99 -5.40 19.57
CA CYS A 713 -16.89 -5.07 18.15
C CYS A 713 -15.45 -5.26 17.64
N VAL A 714 -15.29 -5.84 16.45
CA VAL A 714 -14.02 -5.88 15.71
C VAL A 714 -14.27 -5.44 14.26
N PRO A 715 -13.53 -4.45 13.73
CA PRO A 715 -13.75 -3.96 12.36
C PRO A 715 -13.38 -5.02 11.31
N ILE A 716 -14.06 -4.98 10.17
CA ILE A 716 -13.80 -5.80 8.98
C ILE A 716 -13.44 -4.88 7.82
N LEU A 717 -12.33 -5.16 7.15
CA LEU A 717 -11.88 -4.41 5.98
C LEU A 717 -12.55 -4.92 4.69
N GLY A 718 -12.70 -4.04 3.69
CA GLY A 718 -13.22 -4.36 2.37
C GLY A 718 -14.75 -4.39 2.28
N ARG A 719 -15.46 -3.66 3.14
CA ARG A 719 -16.92 -3.50 3.10
C ARG A 719 -17.36 -2.18 2.47
N GLY A 720 -16.40 -1.28 2.17
CA GLY A 720 -16.64 0.03 1.60
C GLY A 720 -17.23 1.01 2.61
N PHE A 721 -17.69 2.16 2.10
CA PHE A 721 -18.22 3.25 2.91
C PHE A 721 -19.69 3.03 3.33
N GLU A 722 -19.95 1.88 3.96
CA GLU A 722 -21.27 1.41 4.39
C GLU A 722 -21.30 1.02 5.88
N THR A 723 -22.49 0.93 6.46
CA THR A 723 -22.67 0.44 7.84
C THR A 723 -22.51 -1.08 7.93
N GLY A 724 -22.22 -1.56 9.12
CA GLY A 724 -22.07 -2.99 9.41
C GLY A 724 -20.70 -3.56 9.05
N GLY A 725 -19.69 -2.71 8.80
CA GLY A 725 -18.30 -3.09 8.54
C GLY A 725 -17.55 -3.66 9.75
N TYR A 726 -18.18 -4.52 10.55
CA TYR A 726 -17.63 -5.09 11.77
C TYR A 726 -18.21 -6.48 12.05
N LYS A 727 -17.57 -7.22 12.96
CA LYS A 727 -18.10 -8.44 13.58
C LYS A 727 -18.32 -8.23 15.07
N CYS A 728 -19.39 -8.82 15.59
CA CYS A 728 -19.63 -8.92 17.03
C CYS A 728 -19.09 -10.25 17.55
N GLU A 729 -17.90 -10.22 18.15
CA GLU A 729 -17.26 -11.40 18.76
C GLU A 729 -17.67 -11.55 20.23
N CYS A 730 -17.85 -12.79 20.68
CA CYS A 730 -18.25 -13.05 22.06
C CYS A 730 -17.12 -12.75 23.06
N LYS A 731 -17.47 -12.13 24.19
CA LYS A 731 -16.54 -11.87 25.29
C LYS A 731 -16.09 -13.16 25.99
N GLN A 732 -14.99 -13.08 26.74
CA GLN A 732 -14.53 -14.18 27.59
C GLN A 732 -15.65 -14.68 28.50
N GLY A 733 -15.87 -15.99 28.53
CA GLY A 733 -16.95 -16.62 29.31
C GLY A 733 -18.32 -16.64 28.60
N PHE A 734 -18.42 -16.10 27.38
CA PHE A 734 -19.58 -16.22 26.52
C PHE A 734 -19.26 -17.08 25.29
N GLU A 735 -20.29 -17.67 24.69
CA GLU A 735 -20.17 -18.53 23.52
C GLU A 735 -21.25 -18.21 22.47
N TYR A 736 -20.91 -18.46 21.20
CA TYR A 736 -21.82 -18.33 20.08
C TYR A 736 -22.82 -19.51 20.11
N PRO A 737 -24.13 -19.25 20.23
CA PRO A 737 -25.09 -20.31 20.55
C PRO A 737 -25.62 -21.08 19.33
N PHE A 738 -25.37 -20.62 18.10
CA PHE A 738 -26.02 -21.15 16.89
C PHE A 738 -25.16 -22.14 16.10
N GLU A 739 -25.81 -23.09 15.43
CA GLU A 739 -25.20 -24.05 14.52
C GLU A 739 -24.93 -23.40 13.13
N ASP A 740 -23.98 -22.46 13.09
CA ASP A 740 -23.54 -21.79 11.86
C ASP A 740 -22.07 -22.07 11.55
N LEU A 741 -21.65 -21.75 10.32
CA LEU A 741 -20.24 -21.85 9.89
C LEU A 741 -19.36 -20.70 10.42
N ILE A 742 -19.93 -19.80 11.22
CA ILE A 742 -19.28 -18.61 11.78
C ILE A 742 -19.34 -18.63 13.31
N THR A 743 -18.45 -17.86 13.94
CA THR A 743 -18.32 -17.77 15.41
C THR A 743 -18.69 -16.39 15.97
N TYR A 744 -19.27 -15.54 15.13
CA TYR A 744 -19.58 -14.15 15.42
C TYR A 744 -20.85 -13.73 14.68
N TYR A 745 -21.45 -12.60 15.08
CA TYR A 745 -22.55 -11.98 14.31
C TYR A 745 -21.99 -10.96 13.31
N ASP A 746 -22.37 -11.06 12.04
CA ASP A 746 -21.98 -10.11 10.99
C ASP A 746 -22.68 -8.75 11.22
N GLY A 747 -21.90 -7.66 11.29
CA GLY A 747 -22.39 -6.32 11.55
C GLY A 747 -23.42 -5.85 10.53
N GLN A 748 -23.30 -6.19 9.24
CA GLN A 748 -24.30 -5.81 8.24
C GLN A 748 -25.68 -6.40 8.56
N LEU A 749 -25.69 -7.66 9.02
CA LEU A 749 -26.93 -8.30 9.44
C LEU A 749 -27.47 -7.67 10.74
N VAL A 750 -26.59 -7.37 11.69
CA VAL A 750 -26.97 -6.72 12.95
C VAL A 750 -27.59 -5.33 12.70
N GLU A 751 -27.01 -4.50 11.83
CA GLU A 751 -27.55 -3.18 11.48
C GLU A 751 -28.89 -3.30 10.72
N ALA A 752 -29.01 -4.25 9.78
CA ALA A 752 -30.26 -4.47 9.06
C ALA A 752 -31.41 -4.88 9.99
N GLU A 753 -31.16 -5.82 10.91
CA GLU A 753 -32.16 -6.26 11.88
C GLU A 753 -32.49 -5.19 12.92
N PHE A 754 -31.54 -4.31 13.24
CA PHE A 754 -31.79 -3.13 14.06
C PHE A 754 -32.70 -2.12 13.34
N ASN A 755 -32.46 -1.87 12.05
CA ASN A 755 -33.31 -1.01 11.23
C ASN A 755 -34.76 -1.52 11.15
N ASN A 756 -34.96 -2.84 11.19
CA ASN A 756 -36.29 -3.44 11.30
C ASN A 756 -37.00 -3.09 12.62
N ILE A 757 -36.28 -3.02 13.75
CA ILE A 757 -36.85 -2.54 15.03
C ILE A 757 -37.31 -1.08 14.91
N VAL A 758 -36.48 -0.23 14.30
CA VAL A 758 -36.78 1.20 14.14
C VAL A 758 -38.07 1.38 13.31
N ASN A 759 -38.18 0.64 12.21
CA ASN A 759 -39.32 0.67 11.28
C ASN A 759 -40.55 -0.14 11.73
N ASP A 760 -40.50 -0.80 12.89
CA ASP A 760 -41.57 -1.67 13.40
C ASP A 760 -41.94 -2.84 12.45
N THR A 761 -40.93 -3.45 11.83
CA THR A 761 -41.06 -4.65 10.99
C THR A 761 -40.60 -5.92 11.73
N GLU A 762 -40.74 -7.08 11.10
CA GLU A 762 -40.28 -8.37 11.63
C GLU A 762 -38.75 -8.38 11.81
N THR A 763 -38.26 -8.86 12.96
CA THR A 763 -36.84 -8.75 13.34
C THR A 763 -36.38 -9.87 14.28
N ARG A 764 -35.10 -10.23 14.18
CA ARG A 764 -34.42 -11.19 15.08
C ARG A 764 -33.29 -10.57 15.89
N TYR A 765 -33.19 -9.24 15.92
CA TYR A 765 -32.07 -8.53 16.55
C TYR A 765 -31.83 -8.90 18.03
N ASP A 766 -32.87 -9.19 18.81
CA ASP A 766 -32.73 -9.56 20.23
C ASP A 766 -31.97 -10.88 20.43
N MET A 767 -31.95 -11.75 19.41
CA MET A 767 -31.22 -13.02 19.40
C MET A 767 -29.72 -12.85 19.16
N PHE A 768 -29.26 -11.70 18.67
CA PHE A 768 -27.85 -11.42 18.38
C PHE A 768 -27.06 -11.07 19.64
N LYS A 769 -27.05 -12.01 20.59
CA LYS A 769 -26.34 -11.94 21.87
C LYS A 769 -25.59 -13.25 22.07
N CYS A 770 -24.42 -13.17 22.70
CA CYS A 770 -23.72 -14.38 23.09
C CYS A 770 -24.32 -14.93 24.39
N ARG A 771 -24.36 -16.25 24.55
CA ARG A 771 -24.86 -16.88 25.78
C ARG A 771 -23.71 -17.15 26.74
N LEU A 772 -24.02 -17.28 28.04
CA LEU A 772 -23.02 -17.66 29.04
C LEU A 772 -22.49 -19.08 28.76
N ALA A 773 -21.17 -19.23 28.70
CA ALA A 773 -20.51 -20.49 28.42
C ALA A 773 -20.79 -21.54 29.51
N GLY A 774 -21.15 -22.76 29.11
CA GLY A 774 -21.39 -23.87 30.04
C GLY A 774 -22.73 -23.82 30.79
N ALA A 775 -23.61 -22.84 30.54
CA ALA A 775 -24.93 -22.77 31.18
C ALA A 775 -25.82 -24.01 30.91
N SER A 776 -25.61 -24.69 29.78
CA SER A 776 -26.32 -25.94 29.44
C SER A 776 -25.68 -27.22 30.01
N SER A 777 -24.51 -27.11 30.66
CA SER A 777 -23.79 -28.24 31.27
C SER A 777 -24.08 -28.41 32.77
N ILE A 778 -24.86 -27.51 33.37
CA ILE A 778 -25.35 -27.65 34.74
C ILE A 778 -26.46 -28.71 34.72
N GLN A 779 -26.06 -29.98 34.67
CA GLN A 779 -26.93 -31.05 35.14
C GLN A 779 -27.05 -30.85 36.64
N VAL A 780 -28.24 -30.40 37.06
CA VAL A 780 -28.61 -30.42 38.46
C VAL A 780 -28.49 -31.86 38.94
N ASN A 781 -27.50 -32.15 39.78
CA ASN A 781 -27.37 -33.45 40.40
C ASN A 781 -28.56 -33.63 41.35
N TRP A 782 -29.54 -34.41 40.90
CA TRP A 782 -30.79 -34.67 41.63
C TRP A 782 -30.55 -35.14 43.07
N ILE A 783 -29.46 -35.87 43.33
CA ILE A 783 -29.07 -36.34 44.66
C ILE A 783 -28.70 -35.15 45.56
N LEU A 784 -27.97 -34.18 45.02
CA LEU A 784 -27.54 -33.00 45.77
C LEU A 784 -28.73 -32.10 46.08
N LEU A 785 -29.64 -31.92 45.13
CA LEU A 785 -30.87 -31.13 45.32
C LEU A 785 -31.84 -31.81 46.31
N LEU A 786 -32.01 -33.14 46.22
CA LEU A 786 -32.78 -33.92 47.19
C LEU A 786 -32.14 -33.89 48.59
N SER A 787 -30.81 -33.95 48.69
CA SER A 787 -30.11 -33.88 49.97
C SER A 787 -30.27 -32.51 50.65
N VAL A 788 -30.19 -31.42 49.88
CA VAL A 788 -30.43 -30.06 50.38
C VAL A 788 -31.90 -29.87 50.78
N LEU A 789 -32.85 -30.38 49.99
CA LEU A 789 -34.27 -30.36 50.35
C LEU A 789 -34.55 -31.17 51.64
N MET A 790 -33.94 -32.35 51.80
CA MET A 790 -34.05 -33.17 53.01
C MET A 790 -33.44 -32.47 54.22
N ILE A 791 -32.26 -31.86 54.09
CA ILE A 791 -31.63 -31.09 55.16
C ILE A 791 -32.50 -29.89 55.53
N PHE A 792 -33.07 -29.19 54.55
CA PHE A 792 -33.97 -28.06 54.77
C PHE A 792 -35.28 -28.49 55.48
N PHE A 793 -35.85 -29.64 55.10
CA PHE A 793 -37.02 -30.21 55.78
C PHE A 793 -36.70 -30.64 57.23
N LEU A 794 -35.52 -31.20 57.46
CA LEU A 794 -35.06 -31.62 58.79
C LEU A 794 -34.76 -30.41 59.69
N THR A 795 -34.22 -29.32 59.14
CA THR A 795 -34.03 -28.07 59.88
C THR A 795 -35.35 -27.36 60.16
N GLN A 796 -36.30 -27.34 59.23
CA GLN A 796 -37.65 -26.82 59.48
C GLN A 796 -38.36 -27.58 60.61
N ARG A 797 -38.32 -28.92 60.59
CA ARG A 797 -38.87 -29.74 61.69
C ARG A 797 -38.17 -29.51 63.03
N ARG A 798 -36.86 -29.25 63.04
CA ARG A 798 -36.15 -28.87 64.28
C ARG A 798 -36.56 -27.49 64.78
N VAL A 799 -36.82 -26.53 63.89
CA VAL A 799 -37.28 -25.19 64.29
C VAL A 799 -38.72 -25.23 64.81
N GLU A 800 -39.62 -26.01 64.20
CA GLU A 800 -40.99 -26.23 64.72
C GLU A 800 -41.01 -26.94 66.08
N ASN A 801 -40.12 -27.92 66.30
CA ASN A 801 -40.02 -28.61 67.59
C ASN A 801 -39.37 -27.75 68.69
N VAL A 802 -38.57 -26.73 68.34
CA VAL A 802 -38.04 -25.76 69.31
C VAL A 802 -39.08 -24.69 69.67
N PHE A 803 -40.01 -24.37 68.76
CA PHE A 803 -41.13 -23.45 69.03
C PHE A 803 -42.30 -24.08 69.81
N ASN A 804 -42.38 -25.41 69.93
CA ASN A 804 -43.39 -26.11 70.74
C ASN A 804 -42.92 -26.43 72.18
N ILE A 805 -41.74 -25.95 72.60
CA ILE A 805 -41.18 -26.13 73.96
C ILE A 805 -40.94 -24.77 74.68
N LEU A 806 -41.37 -23.66 74.06
CA LEU A 806 -41.58 -22.35 74.68
C LEU A 806 -43.07 -22.06 74.72
#